data_AF-A0A9D7SNG3-F1
#
_entry.id   AF-A0A9D7SNG3-F1
#
_cell.length_a   1.000
_cell.length_b   1.000
_cell.length_c   1.000
_cell.angle_alpha   90.00
_cell.angle_beta   90.00
_cell.angle_gamma   90.00
#
_symmetry.space_group_name_H-M   'P 1'
#
loop_
_entity.id
_entity.type
_entity.pdbx_description
1 polymer ?
#
loop_
_entity_poly.entity_id
_entity_poly.type
_entity_poly.pdbx_seq_one_letter_code
_entity_poly.pdbx_strand_id
1 'polypeptide(L)'
;MPSSPRGHGHTSAGFALIALLALIAAGALFFLLEVMSPEAIDARRQRQDQDVLAQAREALIGYALKYRDVEGPTTVYGYLPLPDLGTSRNNNVSCTEEGCDAGNFAGNAANVMVIGRFPWRMLGTGPLRDSHGECLWLAVSGSHQRVHQASPMNWDTLGQIDVVAANGTAALASIIAAPHERPVAVIFAAGPPLPGQNRGASANDDVTQCGGNYDATNYLDPGTAGALAGVTNYFTGSTNNASGDTGATDKPLSPQGVVQKANDGTLWARGCPVGVACTPAANDSGLRVTADSLFDALRKSSNFRVDINSMLDRMVTCLRDRIAAPGGFAVAPGRIPADVCYDDNQAPRQYFTHWRDLVFAGTGGFTVNGAVCPGVVVFAGQRGNGQSRATAIERNDFSKYLEGVNLAGINAGGTTFAGDALFATIESGQTRQQDIVRCVPNSPSMSPVQSPTLTNLGFGQLVDYDPATRVLTLGKAGVTTNDGAPAGALFGCAWTPEANSQGKGFRAYFTFRFRQIGTSVGDNGFVFAAVDAESNPTLGCGAAGSQLGYSGNNGVTPSLTLPKIGIEFDQGRQAGFSETGVTAGRNDPCGTSGCGGSVGYNSHAAIVYWGHAAANAADGVTLPADDDNAHGLPGPNSQTGNPRPSPRNPDAAPGIAFVNLRGQAGEGGDSYLYHIRIDVTPSRDVTGVAPELRKTTMRTEVWIERDSGTSAQLRAAMQNTTRPMAQLYPGYAAKLADSAVVYDAPGGACAGGCPTGQECGGDNVCYRPALKSVRLGFTGSQRTQDQRVDIGDFFASWLQ
;
A
#
# COMPACT_ATOMS: atom_id res chain seq x y z
N MET A 1 102.35 -11.51 -39.39
CA MET A 1 101.33 -12.17 -40.23
C MET A 1 101.49 -13.67 -40.04
N PRO A 2 100.42 -14.45 -39.80
CA PRO A 2 99.12 -14.34 -40.44
C PRO A 2 97.97 -13.98 -39.50
N SER A 3 96.79 -13.92 -40.11
CA SER A 3 95.57 -13.18 -39.81
C SER A 3 94.38 -14.07 -39.41
N SER A 4 93.35 -13.42 -38.84
CA SER A 4 91.94 -13.82 -38.68
C SER A 4 91.51 -14.51 -37.36
N PRO A 5 90.25 -14.35 -36.87
CA PRO A 5 89.22 -13.33 -37.16
C PRO A 5 88.56 -12.69 -35.91
N ARG A 6 87.86 -11.57 -36.13
CA ARG A 6 86.78 -11.03 -35.28
C ARG A 6 85.54 -11.93 -35.40
N GLY A 7 84.90 -12.24 -34.26
CA GLY A 7 83.53 -12.71 -34.19
C GLY A 7 82.72 -11.81 -33.24
N HIS A 8 81.87 -10.96 -33.79
CA HIS A 8 80.76 -10.34 -33.07
C HIS A 8 79.55 -11.30 -33.12
N GLY A 9 78.76 -11.31 -32.05
CA GLY A 9 77.31 -11.51 -32.19
C GLY A 9 76.69 -12.71 -31.46
N HIS A 10 75.89 -12.35 -30.45
CA HIS A 10 74.60 -12.96 -30.11
C HIS A 10 74.54 -14.31 -29.37
N THR A 11 74.71 -14.30 -28.04
CA THR A 11 74.13 -15.34 -27.16
C THR A 11 73.62 -14.80 -25.81
N SER A 12 72.92 -13.66 -25.80
CA SER A 12 72.27 -13.14 -24.58
C SER A 12 70.81 -12.70 -24.74
N ALA A 13 70.27 -12.62 -25.96
CA ALA A 13 68.85 -12.32 -26.19
C ALA A 13 67.94 -13.57 -26.17
N GLY A 14 68.44 -14.73 -26.59
CA GLY A 14 67.66 -15.97 -26.61
C GLY A 14 67.42 -16.57 -25.22
N PHE A 15 68.42 -16.51 -24.34
CA PHE A 15 68.29 -17.03 -22.97
C PHE A 15 67.34 -16.19 -22.11
N ALA A 16 67.35 -14.86 -22.27
CA ALA A 16 66.44 -13.96 -21.55
C ALA A 16 64.97 -14.18 -21.95
N LEU A 17 64.69 -14.40 -23.24
CA LEU A 17 63.34 -14.66 -23.73
C LEU A 17 62.82 -16.04 -23.27
N ILE A 18 63.67 -17.07 -23.31
CA ILE A 18 63.32 -18.41 -22.83
C ILE A 18 63.09 -18.40 -21.31
N ALA A 19 63.92 -17.69 -20.53
CA ALA A 19 63.72 -17.56 -19.09
C ALA A 19 62.43 -16.80 -18.75
N LEU A 20 62.10 -15.73 -19.48
CA LEU A 20 60.85 -15.00 -19.30
C LEU A 20 59.62 -15.85 -19.66
N LEU A 21 59.66 -16.58 -20.78
CA LEU A 21 58.60 -17.52 -21.17
C LEU A 21 58.45 -18.65 -20.16
N ALA A 22 59.55 -19.17 -19.62
CA ALA A 22 59.52 -20.18 -18.57
C ALA A 22 58.90 -19.65 -17.27
N LEU A 23 59.19 -18.39 -16.89
CA LEU A 23 58.59 -17.75 -15.72
C LEU A 23 57.10 -17.46 -15.93
N ILE A 24 56.68 -17.03 -17.12
CA ILE A 24 55.27 -16.82 -17.46
C ILE A 24 54.53 -18.16 -17.49
N ALA A 25 55.13 -19.20 -18.09
CA ALA A 25 54.54 -20.54 -18.12
C ALA A 25 54.45 -21.15 -16.72
N ALA A 26 55.49 -21.00 -15.88
CA ALA A 26 55.48 -21.44 -14.49
C ALA A 26 54.47 -20.65 -13.65
N GLY A 27 54.35 -19.34 -13.86
CA GLY A 27 53.36 -18.49 -13.21
C GLY A 27 51.93 -18.83 -13.63
N ALA A 28 51.69 -19.08 -14.92
CA ALA A 28 50.40 -19.52 -15.44
C ALA A 28 50.02 -20.92 -14.92
N LEU A 29 50.98 -21.84 -14.85
CA LEU A 29 50.77 -23.19 -14.29
C LEU A 29 50.50 -23.12 -12.78
N PHE A 30 51.24 -22.28 -12.05
CA PHE A 30 51.02 -22.04 -10.62
C PHE A 30 49.63 -21.46 -10.35
N PHE A 31 49.22 -20.45 -11.12
CA PHE A 31 47.86 -19.89 -11.04
C PHE A 31 46.78 -20.93 -11.38
N LEU A 32 47.01 -21.77 -12.40
CA LEU A 32 46.08 -22.85 -12.76
C LEU A 32 45.97 -23.89 -11.63
N LEU A 33 47.08 -24.21 -10.97
CA LEU A 33 47.13 -25.12 -9.82
C LEU A 33 46.40 -24.53 -8.59
N GLU A 34 46.53 -23.22 -8.35
CA GLU A 34 45.78 -22.54 -7.28
C GLU A 34 44.27 -22.52 -7.55
N VAL A 35 43.85 -22.24 -8.79
CA VAL A 35 42.42 -22.20 -9.18
C VAL A 35 41.79 -23.60 -9.23
N MET A 36 42.59 -24.66 -9.36
CA MET A 36 42.15 -26.06 -9.33
C MET A 36 42.34 -26.75 -7.97
N SER A 37 42.80 -26.02 -6.94
CA SER A 37 42.92 -26.58 -5.59
C SER A 37 41.55 -27.01 -5.04
N PRO A 38 41.47 -28.10 -4.24
CA PRO A 38 40.22 -28.52 -3.59
C PRO A 38 39.54 -27.39 -2.81
N GLU A 39 40.32 -26.56 -2.13
CA GLU A 39 39.84 -25.42 -1.36
C GLU A 39 39.22 -24.35 -2.25
N ALA A 40 39.82 -24.06 -3.41
CA ALA A 40 39.26 -23.11 -4.37
C ALA A 40 37.96 -23.63 -5.01
N ILE A 41 37.88 -24.93 -5.29
CA ILE A 41 36.67 -25.56 -5.81
C ILE A 41 35.55 -25.52 -4.77
N ASP A 42 35.83 -25.87 -3.50
CA ASP A 42 34.84 -25.85 -2.44
C ASP A 42 34.39 -24.41 -2.11
N ALA A 43 35.31 -23.45 -2.12
CA ALA A 43 34.97 -22.04 -1.98
C ALA A 43 34.07 -21.54 -3.14
N ARG A 44 34.28 -22.04 -4.36
CA ARG A 44 33.43 -21.72 -5.52
C ARG A 44 32.04 -22.34 -5.38
N ARG A 45 31.96 -23.60 -4.95
CA ARG A 45 30.69 -24.30 -4.68
C ARG A 45 29.87 -23.58 -3.61
N GLN A 46 30.51 -23.21 -2.50
CA GLN A 46 29.87 -22.46 -1.42
C GLN A 46 29.31 -21.11 -1.89
N ARG A 47 30.04 -20.39 -2.74
CA ARG A 47 29.53 -19.14 -3.33
C ARG A 47 28.32 -19.38 -4.23
N GLN A 48 28.39 -20.40 -5.10
CA GLN A 48 27.26 -20.77 -5.95
C GLN A 48 26.02 -21.13 -5.12
N ASP A 49 26.19 -21.90 -4.05
CA ASP A 49 25.09 -22.26 -3.14
C ASP A 49 24.51 -21.03 -2.45
N GLN A 50 25.37 -20.11 -1.99
CA GLN A 50 24.93 -18.85 -1.38
C GLN A 50 24.15 -17.97 -2.35
N ASP A 51 24.60 -17.84 -3.61
CA ASP A 51 23.92 -17.05 -4.63
C ASP A 51 22.55 -17.64 -4.96
N VAL A 52 22.47 -18.98 -5.11
CA VAL A 52 21.22 -19.69 -5.42
C VAL A 52 20.23 -19.64 -4.24
N LEU A 53 20.72 -19.81 -3.00
CA LEU A 53 19.91 -19.65 -1.80
C LEU A 53 19.40 -18.21 -1.63
N ALA A 54 20.23 -17.21 -1.96
CA ALA A 54 19.82 -15.81 -1.95
C ALA A 54 18.71 -15.55 -2.99
N GLN A 55 18.84 -16.09 -4.21
CA GLN A 55 17.79 -16.00 -5.23
C GLN A 55 16.47 -16.63 -4.75
N ALA A 56 16.54 -17.81 -4.12
CA ALA A 56 15.37 -18.48 -3.54
C ALA A 56 14.71 -17.66 -2.42
N ARG A 57 15.51 -17.00 -1.57
CA ARG A 57 14.99 -16.08 -0.54
C ARG A 57 14.23 -14.92 -1.13
N GLU A 58 14.80 -14.24 -2.12
CA GLU A 58 14.16 -13.09 -2.73
C GLU A 58 12.84 -13.48 -3.41
N ALA A 59 12.75 -14.69 -3.96
CA ALA A 59 11.52 -15.21 -4.50
C ALA A 59 10.44 -15.46 -3.43
N LEU A 60 10.79 -16.04 -2.28
CA LEU A 60 9.86 -16.21 -1.15
C LEU A 60 9.39 -14.87 -0.58
N ILE A 61 10.29 -13.92 -0.42
CA ILE A 61 9.94 -12.55 0.01
C ILE A 61 9.02 -11.89 -1.02
N GLY A 62 9.32 -12.06 -2.32
CA GLY A 62 8.51 -11.59 -3.43
C GLY A 62 7.08 -12.17 -3.42
N TYR A 63 6.93 -13.44 -3.03
CA TYR A 63 5.62 -14.05 -2.81
C TYR A 63 4.87 -13.38 -1.67
N ALA A 64 5.49 -13.26 -0.50
CA ALA A 64 4.86 -12.65 0.67
C ALA A 64 4.44 -11.20 0.42
N LEU A 65 5.21 -10.45 -0.38
CA LEU A 65 4.93 -9.08 -0.82
C LEU A 65 3.68 -8.95 -1.70
N LYS A 66 3.31 -10.00 -2.42
CA LYS A 66 2.16 -10.01 -3.34
C LYS A 66 0.98 -10.80 -2.79
N TYR A 67 1.17 -11.56 -1.72
CA TYR A 67 0.20 -12.52 -1.20
C TYR A 67 -1.22 -11.95 -1.08
N ARG A 68 -1.40 -10.87 -0.30
CA ARG A 68 -2.70 -10.20 -0.17
C ARG A 68 -3.24 -9.67 -1.49
N ASP A 69 -2.37 -9.15 -2.36
CA ASP A 69 -2.79 -8.57 -3.63
C ASP A 69 -3.29 -9.62 -4.63
N VAL A 70 -2.87 -10.88 -4.47
CA VAL A 70 -3.27 -12.03 -5.29
C VAL A 70 -4.46 -12.77 -4.67
N GLU A 71 -4.42 -13.06 -3.37
CA GLU A 71 -5.46 -13.83 -2.67
C GLU A 71 -6.70 -12.98 -2.33
N GLY A 72 -6.55 -11.65 -2.31
CA GLY A 72 -7.64 -10.70 -2.15
C GLY A 72 -7.71 -10.05 -0.76
N PRO A 73 -8.73 -9.18 -0.54
CA PRO A 73 -8.75 -8.26 0.60
C PRO A 73 -9.04 -8.93 1.95
N THR A 74 -9.42 -10.21 1.98
CA THR A 74 -9.72 -10.97 3.21
C THR A 74 -8.50 -11.63 3.84
N THR A 75 -7.30 -11.23 3.46
CA THR A 75 -6.05 -11.70 4.08
C THR A 75 -5.04 -10.55 4.21
N VAL A 76 -3.93 -10.80 4.88
CA VAL A 76 -2.84 -9.86 5.12
C VAL A 76 -1.51 -10.39 4.55
N TYR A 77 -0.52 -9.52 4.43
CA TYR A 77 0.83 -9.92 4.04
C TYR A 77 1.53 -10.74 5.13
N GLY A 78 2.55 -11.51 4.75
CA GLY A 78 3.41 -12.25 5.69
C GLY A 78 3.32 -13.77 5.58
N TYR A 79 2.29 -14.30 4.89
CA TYR A 79 2.22 -15.74 4.62
C TYR A 79 3.15 -16.16 3.48
N LEU A 80 3.63 -17.39 3.57
CA LEU A 80 4.55 -18.05 2.65
C LEU A 80 3.86 -19.23 1.94
N PRO A 81 4.28 -19.57 0.72
CA PRO A 81 3.76 -20.75 0.04
C PRO A 81 4.22 -21.99 0.79
N LEU A 82 3.44 -23.06 0.71
CA LEU A 82 3.91 -24.37 1.16
C LEU A 82 5.01 -24.87 0.21
N PRO A 83 5.92 -25.74 0.67
CA PRO A 83 6.83 -26.41 -0.24
C PRO A 83 6.08 -27.35 -1.20
N ASP A 84 6.74 -27.75 -2.27
CA ASP A 84 6.26 -28.78 -3.18
C ASP A 84 6.39 -30.16 -2.52
N LEU A 85 5.27 -30.87 -2.42
CA LEU A 85 5.16 -32.20 -1.80
C LEU A 85 5.04 -33.34 -2.83
N GLY A 86 5.17 -33.02 -4.12
CA GLY A 86 5.04 -33.95 -5.23
C GLY A 86 3.62 -34.00 -5.79
N THR A 87 3.51 -34.34 -7.07
CA THR A 87 2.22 -34.30 -7.80
C THR A 87 1.19 -35.26 -7.22
N SER A 88 1.60 -36.36 -6.59
CA SER A 88 0.68 -37.29 -5.93
C SER A 88 0.06 -36.73 -4.64
N ARG A 89 0.69 -35.74 -4.02
CA ARG A 89 0.24 -35.08 -2.77
C ARG A 89 -0.15 -33.63 -2.96
N ASN A 90 -0.02 -33.10 -4.17
CA ASN A 90 -0.38 -31.73 -4.47
C ASN A 90 -1.87 -31.64 -4.84
N ASN A 91 -2.63 -30.93 -4.01
CA ASN A 91 -4.04 -30.64 -4.25
C ASN A 91 -4.31 -29.15 -4.49
N ASN A 92 -3.27 -28.37 -4.83
CA ASN A 92 -3.42 -27.00 -5.26
C ASN A 92 -4.01 -26.98 -6.68
N VAL A 93 -5.31 -26.69 -6.78
CA VAL A 93 -6.06 -26.73 -8.05
C VAL A 93 -5.53 -25.74 -9.10
N SER A 94 -4.81 -24.68 -8.71
CA SER A 94 -4.25 -23.71 -9.66
C SER A 94 -2.88 -24.12 -10.21
N CYS A 95 -2.22 -25.11 -9.59
CA CYS A 95 -0.88 -25.56 -9.96
C CYS A 95 -0.64 -26.97 -9.40
N THR A 96 -0.72 -28.01 -10.24
CA THR A 96 -0.59 -29.42 -9.82
C THR A 96 0.69 -30.13 -10.27
N GLU A 97 1.54 -29.44 -11.04
CA GLU A 97 2.78 -30.00 -11.62
C GLU A 97 3.97 -29.94 -10.63
N GLU A 98 5.09 -30.58 -10.99
CA GLU A 98 6.35 -30.42 -10.26
C GLU A 98 6.74 -28.93 -10.16
N GLY A 99 7.19 -28.53 -8.98
CA GLY A 99 7.57 -27.17 -8.62
C GLY A 99 6.41 -26.30 -8.13
N CYS A 100 5.18 -26.80 -8.06
CA CYS A 100 4.05 -26.09 -7.49
C CYS A 100 4.07 -26.17 -5.96
N ASP A 101 3.60 -25.13 -5.28
CA ASP A 101 3.36 -25.20 -3.84
C ASP A 101 2.19 -26.12 -3.53
N ALA A 102 2.26 -26.84 -2.40
CA ALA A 102 1.16 -27.69 -1.97
C ALA A 102 -0.08 -26.87 -1.54
N GLY A 103 -1.26 -27.44 -1.79
CA GLY A 103 -2.53 -27.00 -1.20
C GLY A 103 -2.76 -27.59 0.20
N ASN A 104 -4.04 -27.75 0.57
CA ASN A 104 -4.40 -28.36 1.85
C ASN A 104 -4.31 -29.90 1.85
N PHE A 105 -3.23 -30.50 2.34
CA PHE A 105 -3.08 -31.96 2.38
C PHE A 105 -3.56 -32.61 3.70
N ALA A 106 -3.74 -33.94 3.69
CA ALA A 106 -4.13 -34.69 4.89
C ALA A 106 -3.09 -34.55 6.02
N GLY A 107 -3.54 -34.15 7.21
CA GLY A 107 -2.67 -33.88 8.36
C GLY A 107 -2.12 -32.45 8.40
N ASN A 108 -2.44 -31.59 7.43
CA ASN A 108 -2.16 -30.15 7.53
C ASN A 108 -3.16 -29.46 8.47
N ALA A 109 -2.66 -28.59 9.34
CA ALA A 109 -3.43 -27.78 10.28
C ALA A 109 -2.62 -26.54 10.69
N ALA A 110 -3.23 -25.63 11.46
CA ALA A 110 -2.51 -24.52 12.05
C ALA A 110 -1.31 -25.01 12.88
N ASN A 111 -0.18 -24.30 12.83
CA ASN A 111 1.08 -24.66 13.51
C ASN A 111 1.78 -25.96 13.04
N VAL A 112 1.25 -26.61 12.00
CA VAL A 112 1.98 -27.70 11.32
C VAL A 112 3.03 -27.09 10.40
N MET A 113 4.29 -27.36 10.71
CA MET A 113 5.43 -27.01 9.87
C MET A 113 5.54 -28.01 8.73
N VAL A 114 5.92 -27.53 7.54
CA VAL A 114 6.00 -28.35 6.32
C VAL A 114 7.36 -28.20 5.67
N ILE A 115 7.92 -29.32 5.22
CA ILE A 115 9.22 -29.48 4.58
C ILE A 115 9.01 -30.23 3.26
N GLY A 116 9.54 -29.70 2.18
CA GLY A 116 9.43 -30.30 0.85
C GLY A 116 10.38 -29.61 -0.12
N ARG A 117 10.21 -29.85 -1.42
CA ARG A 117 11.02 -29.17 -2.44
C ARG A 117 10.65 -27.71 -2.53
N PHE A 118 11.60 -26.88 -2.94
CA PHE A 118 11.36 -25.47 -3.19
C PHE A 118 10.35 -25.31 -4.35
N PRO A 119 9.23 -24.59 -4.16
CA PRO A 119 8.14 -24.51 -5.12
C PRO A 119 8.46 -23.52 -6.24
N TRP A 120 9.49 -23.84 -7.03
CA TRP A 120 10.09 -22.97 -8.03
C TRP A 120 9.13 -22.50 -9.13
N ARG A 121 8.11 -23.30 -9.44
CA ARG A 121 7.10 -22.97 -10.46
C ARG A 121 6.13 -21.95 -9.92
N MET A 122 5.65 -22.16 -8.69
CA MET A 122 4.81 -21.18 -7.99
C MET A 122 5.53 -19.84 -7.86
N LEU A 123 6.84 -19.88 -7.58
CA LEU A 123 7.68 -18.72 -7.37
C LEU A 123 8.27 -18.11 -8.64
N GLY A 124 8.08 -18.76 -9.81
CA GLY A 124 8.56 -18.27 -11.10
C GLY A 124 10.09 -18.20 -11.23
N THR A 125 10.85 -18.96 -10.44
CA THR A 125 12.32 -18.92 -10.45
C THR A 125 12.96 -19.85 -11.48
N GLY A 126 12.19 -20.84 -11.96
CA GLY A 126 12.76 -22.04 -12.56
C GLY A 126 13.46 -22.93 -11.50
N PRO A 127 13.78 -24.20 -11.82
CA PRO A 127 14.33 -25.15 -10.86
C PRO A 127 15.74 -24.74 -10.42
N LEU A 128 15.81 -24.09 -9.26
CA LEU A 128 17.06 -23.67 -8.63
C LEU A 128 17.81 -24.89 -8.08
N ARG A 129 19.11 -24.97 -8.39
CA ARG A 129 19.95 -26.10 -8.02
C ARG A 129 21.20 -25.68 -7.27
N ASP A 130 21.57 -26.47 -6.28
CA ASP A 130 22.84 -26.33 -5.60
C ASP A 130 24.03 -26.72 -6.52
N SER A 131 25.23 -26.55 -5.98
CA SER A 131 26.51 -26.82 -6.62
C SER A 131 26.74 -28.30 -6.96
N HIS A 132 25.88 -29.19 -6.48
CA HIS A 132 25.88 -30.63 -6.76
C HIS A 132 24.74 -31.04 -7.70
N GLY A 133 23.94 -30.09 -8.18
CA GLY A 133 22.86 -30.30 -9.15
C GLY A 133 21.51 -30.63 -8.52
N GLU A 134 21.39 -30.58 -7.20
CA GLU A 134 20.16 -30.92 -6.48
C GLU A 134 19.22 -29.73 -6.38
N CYS A 135 17.93 -29.97 -6.57
CA CYS A 135 16.95 -28.92 -6.34
C CYS A 135 16.87 -28.55 -4.85
N LEU A 136 16.64 -27.27 -4.59
CA LEU A 136 16.53 -26.75 -3.22
C LEU A 136 15.32 -27.36 -2.49
N TRP A 137 15.43 -27.41 -1.17
CA TRP A 137 14.35 -27.77 -0.24
C TRP A 137 13.92 -26.54 0.56
N LEU A 138 12.68 -26.57 1.03
CA LEU A 138 12.08 -25.49 1.79
C LEU A 138 11.36 -26.06 3.01
N ALA A 139 11.68 -25.50 4.17
CA ALA A 139 10.97 -25.70 5.42
C ALA A 139 10.23 -24.41 5.79
N VAL A 140 8.92 -24.48 6.02
CA VAL A 140 8.05 -23.33 6.35
C VAL A 140 7.40 -23.55 7.70
N SER A 141 7.56 -22.57 8.61
CA SER A 141 6.88 -22.57 9.92
C SER A 141 5.38 -22.62 9.74
N GLY A 142 4.69 -23.43 10.54
CA GLY A 142 3.24 -23.53 10.52
C GLY A 142 2.53 -22.23 10.90
N SER A 143 3.20 -21.30 11.58
CA SER A 143 2.69 -19.95 11.86
C SER A 143 2.67 -19.04 10.63
N HIS A 144 3.40 -19.37 9.56
CA HIS A 144 3.54 -18.54 8.36
C HIS A 144 3.03 -19.22 7.08
N GLN A 145 2.43 -20.41 7.17
CA GLN A 145 1.87 -21.06 5.98
C GLN A 145 0.60 -20.37 5.48
N ARG A 146 0.42 -20.36 4.15
CA ARG A 146 -0.74 -19.72 3.50
C ARG A 146 -2.07 -20.48 3.63
N VAL A 147 -2.05 -21.78 3.95
CA VAL A 147 -3.25 -22.63 3.92
C VAL A 147 -4.01 -22.56 5.23
N HIS A 148 -3.34 -22.84 6.35
CA HIS A 148 -3.89 -22.66 7.69
C HIS A 148 -3.28 -21.41 8.34
N GLN A 149 -3.83 -20.27 7.97
CA GLN A 149 -3.34 -18.95 8.34
C GLN A 149 -3.40 -18.73 9.86
N ALA A 150 -2.24 -18.53 10.49
CA ALA A 150 -2.18 -18.13 11.89
C ALA A 150 -2.58 -16.66 12.08
N SER A 151 -3.07 -16.34 13.27
CA SER A 151 -3.42 -14.97 13.66
C SER A 151 -2.93 -14.69 15.08
N PRO A 152 -2.31 -13.52 15.36
CA PRO A 152 -2.03 -12.43 14.43
C PRO A 152 -0.92 -12.76 13.40
N MET A 153 -0.84 -11.97 12.33
CA MET A 153 0.16 -12.06 11.26
C MET A 153 0.76 -10.66 11.06
N ASN A 154 1.84 -10.41 11.79
CA ASN A 154 2.58 -9.16 11.81
C ASN A 154 4.04 -9.47 12.17
N TRP A 155 4.86 -8.45 12.35
CA TRP A 155 6.27 -8.67 12.70
C TRP A 155 6.50 -9.35 14.06
N ASP A 156 5.50 -9.43 14.94
CA ASP A 156 5.51 -10.16 16.21
C ASP A 156 5.07 -11.64 16.10
N THR A 157 4.69 -12.12 14.91
CA THR A 157 4.36 -13.54 14.70
C THR A 157 5.64 -14.38 14.77
N LEU A 158 5.71 -15.28 15.76
CA LEU A 158 6.89 -16.10 16.00
C LEU A 158 7.07 -17.20 14.94
N GLY A 159 8.32 -17.42 14.53
CA GLY A 159 8.73 -18.63 13.83
C GLY A 159 8.74 -19.85 14.76
N GLN A 160 8.66 -21.05 14.18
CA GLN A 160 8.57 -22.33 14.89
C GLN A 160 9.83 -23.21 14.70
N ILE A 161 10.92 -22.58 14.25
CA ILE A 161 12.20 -23.23 13.93
C ILE A 161 13.24 -22.80 14.96
N ASP A 162 13.81 -23.78 15.67
CA ASP A 162 15.04 -23.58 16.43
C ASP A 162 16.24 -23.93 15.53
N VAL A 163 17.26 -23.07 15.52
CA VAL A 163 18.46 -23.31 14.72
C VAL A 163 19.54 -23.81 15.65
N VAL A 164 20.04 -25.00 15.37
CA VAL A 164 21.05 -25.66 16.20
C VAL A 164 22.34 -25.89 15.41
N ALA A 165 23.49 -25.73 16.07
CA ALA A 165 24.80 -25.82 15.45
C ALA A 165 25.78 -26.66 16.29
N ALA A 166 26.81 -27.16 15.64
CA ALA A 166 27.86 -27.96 16.27
C ALA A 166 28.85 -27.00 16.94
N ASN A 167 29.18 -27.28 18.20
CA ASN A 167 30.03 -26.42 19.03
C ASN A 167 31.20 -27.16 19.68
N GLY A 168 31.61 -28.31 19.11
CA GLY A 168 32.67 -29.14 19.68
C GLY A 168 32.22 -29.97 20.88
N THR A 169 30.93 -30.27 20.99
CA THR A 169 30.36 -31.19 21.99
C THR A 169 29.58 -32.33 21.32
N ALA A 170 29.14 -33.33 22.08
CA ALA A 170 28.36 -34.45 21.56
C ALA A 170 26.90 -34.10 21.20
N ALA A 171 26.46 -32.87 21.48
CA ALA A 171 25.13 -32.36 21.16
C ALA A 171 25.22 -31.11 20.28
N LEU A 172 24.17 -30.84 19.51
CA LEU A 172 24.01 -29.52 18.90
C LEU A 172 23.43 -28.54 19.93
N ALA A 173 23.84 -27.28 19.83
CA ALA A 173 23.34 -26.21 20.67
C ALA A 173 22.51 -25.22 19.86
N SER A 174 21.41 -24.73 20.43
CA SER A 174 20.67 -23.63 19.84
C SER A 174 21.57 -22.40 19.69
N ILE A 175 21.49 -21.76 18.54
CA ILE A 175 22.15 -20.48 18.24
C ILE A 175 21.14 -19.32 18.16
N ILE A 176 19.91 -19.56 18.59
CA ILE A 176 18.84 -18.56 18.69
C ILE A 176 18.97 -17.86 20.04
N ALA A 177 19.24 -16.56 20.04
CA ALA A 177 19.39 -15.77 21.25
C ALA A 177 18.03 -15.27 21.79
N ALA A 178 17.05 -15.06 20.90
CA ALA A 178 15.72 -14.60 21.27
C ALA A 178 14.60 -15.26 20.42
N PRO A 179 13.37 -15.42 20.95
CA PRO A 179 12.27 -16.06 20.22
C PRO A 179 11.96 -15.46 18.83
N HIS A 180 12.15 -14.16 18.64
CA HIS A 180 11.91 -13.46 17.37
C HIS A 180 13.01 -13.64 16.33
N GLU A 181 14.16 -14.21 16.70
CA GLU A 181 15.22 -14.60 15.76
C GLU A 181 14.95 -15.96 15.10
N ARG A 182 13.93 -16.68 15.58
CA ARG A 182 13.52 -17.96 15.01
C ARG A 182 13.12 -17.77 13.54
N PRO A 183 13.70 -18.54 12.62
CA PRO A 183 13.32 -18.46 11.22
C PRO A 183 11.85 -18.83 11.03
N VAL A 184 11.19 -18.10 10.14
CA VAL A 184 9.85 -18.43 9.63
C VAL A 184 9.94 -19.40 8.45
N ALA A 185 11.10 -19.44 7.78
CA ALA A 185 11.46 -20.46 6.81
C ALA A 185 12.97 -20.72 6.78
N VAL A 186 13.34 -21.92 6.35
CA VAL A 186 14.72 -22.29 6.00
C VAL A 186 14.72 -22.91 4.61
N ILE A 187 15.58 -22.38 3.72
CA ILE A 187 15.81 -22.94 2.39
C ILE A 187 17.10 -23.75 2.46
N PHE A 188 17.10 -25.00 2.03
CA PHE A 188 18.25 -25.89 2.09
C PHE A 188 18.80 -26.20 0.70
N ALA A 189 20.12 -26.18 0.60
CA ALA A 189 20.90 -26.91 -0.39
C ALA A 189 21.33 -28.23 0.25
N ALA A 190 20.90 -29.36 -0.33
CA ALA A 190 21.06 -30.69 0.25
C ALA A 190 22.48 -31.26 0.06
N GLY A 191 23.26 -30.68 -0.85
CA GLY A 191 24.62 -31.15 -1.13
C GLY A 191 24.66 -32.59 -1.64
N PRO A 192 25.84 -33.24 -1.63
CA PRO A 192 25.98 -34.61 -2.10
C PRO A 192 25.28 -35.61 -1.15
N PRO A 193 24.80 -36.77 -1.64
CA PRO A 193 24.11 -37.74 -0.79
C PRO A 193 25.02 -38.33 0.28
N LEU A 194 24.53 -38.38 1.53
CA LEU A 194 25.17 -39.09 2.64
C LEU A 194 24.76 -40.57 2.69
N PRO A 195 25.54 -41.44 3.38
CA PRO A 195 25.13 -42.82 3.61
C PRO A 195 23.73 -42.92 4.23
N GLY A 196 22.88 -43.75 3.62
CA GLY A 196 21.48 -43.93 4.01
C GLY A 196 20.47 -43.13 3.18
N GLN A 197 20.91 -42.13 2.41
CA GLN A 197 20.05 -41.33 1.55
C GLN A 197 19.86 -41.98 0.17
N ASN A 198 18.62 -42.31 -0.19
CA ASN A 198 18.29 -42.88 -1.50
C ASN A 198 17.54 -41.87 -2.39
N ARG A 199 18.26 -41.20 -3.29
CA ARG A 199 17.71 -40.22 -4.23
C ARG A 199 17.18 -40.85 -5.53
N GLY A 200 16.69 -42.09 -5.47
CA GLY A 200 16.05 -42.77 -6.60
C GLY A 200 14.76 -42.09 -7.06
N ALA A 201 14.45 -42.17 -8.35
CA ALA A 201 13.27 -41.53 -8.95
C ALA A 201 11.94 -42.01 -8.32
N SER A 202 11.02 -41.09 -8.04
CA SER A 202 9.65 -41.42 -7.60
C SER A 202 8.92 -42.15 -8.73
N ALA A 203 8.17 -43.19 -8.36
CA ALA A 203 7.28 -43.89 -9.29
C ALA A 203 5.90 -43.21 -9.41
N ASN A 204 5.55 -42.34 -8.46
CA ASN A 204 4.20 -41.79 -8.30
C ASN A 204 4.12 -40.28 -8.51
N ASP A 205 5.27 -39.59 -8.59
CA ASP A 205 5.34 -38.15 -8.75
C ASP A 205 6.04 -37.77 -10.07
N ASP A 206 5.64 -36.63 -10.63
CA ASP A 206 6.44 -35.96 -11.66
C ASP A 206 7.73 -35.43 -11.03
N VAL A 207 8.85 -35.87 -11.62
CA VAL A 207 10.21 -35.52 -11.24
C VAL A 207 11.06 -35.23 -12.47
N THR A 208 10.43 -34.76 -13.55
CA THR A 208 11.09 -34.50 -14.84
C THR A 208 12.20 -33.45 -14.75
N GLN A 209 12.03 -32.43 -13.91
CA GLN A 209 13.03 -31.42 -13.67
C GLN A 209 13.98 -31.86 -12.56
N CYS A 210 13.51 -32.06 -11.33
CA CYS A 210 14.40 -32.22 -10.19
C CYS A 210 14.89 -33.67 -9.97
N GLY A 211 14.36 -34.66 -10.68
CA GLY A 211 14.73 -36.06 -10.52
C GLY A 211 14.37 -36.61 -9.14
N GLY A 212 14.84 -37.82 -8.81
CA GLY A 212 14.72 -38.41 -7.48
C GLY A 212 13.29 -38.54 -6.93
N ASN A 213 13.12 -38.53 -5.61
CA ASN A 213 11.83 -38.60 -4.90
C ASN A 213 11.58 -37.41 -3.96
N TYR A 214 10.41 -37.39 -3.31
CA TYR A 214 9.96 -36.34 -2.38
C TYR A 214 10.11 -36.70 -0.90
N ASP A 215 10.78 -37.80 -0.54
CA ASP A 215 11.02 -38.15 0.87
C ASP A 215 12.18 -37.33 1.44
N ALA A 216 11.88 -36.46 2.41
CA ALA A 216 12.86 -35.54 2.97
C ALA A 216 14.08 -36.24 3.58
N THR A 217 13.95 -37.48 4.09
CA THR A 217 15.07 -38.23 4.67
C THR A 217 16.13 -38.62 3.64
N ASN A 218 15.78 -38.64 2.35
CA ASN A 218 16.69 -38.99 1.28
C ASN A 218 17.55 -37.80 0.80
N TYR A 219 17.34 -36.61 1.35
CA TYR A 219 18.04 -35.40 0.93
C TYR A 219 18.55 -34.63 2.12
N LEU A 220 17.69 -34.39 3.11
CA LEU A 220 17.99 -33.59 4.28
C LEU A 220 18.60 -34.45 5.39
N ASP A 221 19.45 -33.80 6.18
CA ASP A 221 20.29 -34.44 7.16
C ASP A 221 19.59 -34.79 8.46
N PRO A 222 20.12 -35.78 9.20
CA PRO A 222 21.22 -36.66 8.83
C PRO A 222 20.77 -37.77 7.89
N GLY A 223 21.67 -38.26 7.04
CA GLY A 223 21.40 -39.45 6.21
C GLY A 223 21.15 -40.75 7.00
N THR A 224 21.58 -40.81 8.26
CA THR A 224 21.28 -41.91 9.19
C THR A 224 20.78 -41.35 10.52
N ALA A 225 19.64 -41.85 11.00
CA ALA A 225 19.05 -41.40 12.26
C ALA A 225 20.05 -41.49 13.43
N GLY A 226 20.16 -40.42 14.21
CA GLY A 226 21.08 -40.32 15.35
C GLY A 226 22.52 -39.90 15.01
N ALA A 227 22.89 -39.78 13.72
CA ALA A 227 24.22 -39.27 13.36
C ALA A 227 24.45 -37.83 13.84
N LEU A 228 23.37 -37.04 13.90
CA LEU A 228 23.38 -35.64 14.35
C LEU A 228 22.76 -35.46 15.74
N ALA A 229 23.11 -36.34 16.69
CA ALA A 229 22.64 -36.29 18.08
C ALA A 229 21.12 -36.23 18.26
N GLY A 230 20.37 -36.89 17.36
CA GLY A 230 18.90 -36.94 17.37
C GLY A 230 18.22 -35.75 16.70
N VAL A 231 18.96 -34.74 16.25
CA VAL A 231 18.44 -33.66 15.41
C VAL A 231 18.27 -34.16 13.99
N THR A 232 17.19 -33.76 13.33
CA THR A 232 16.90 -34.05 11.92
C THR A 232 16.32 -32.81 11.24
N ASN A 233 16.71 -32.57 10.00
CA ASN A 233 16.17 -31.55 9.11
C ASN A 233 14.87 -32.00 8.41
N TYR A 234 14.24 -33.07 8.91
CA TYR A 234 12.98 -33.65 8.44
C TYR A 234 12.13 -34.11 9.63
N PHE A 235 10.85 -34.48 9.41
CA PHE A 235 9.97 -35.01 10.45
C PHE A 235 9.85 -36.53 10.36
N THR A 236 9.94 -37.26 11.47
CA THR A 236 9.72 -38.71 11.46
C THR A 236 8.23 -39.05 11.58
N GLY A 237 7.73 -39.98 10.77
CA GLY A 237 6.41 -40.60 10.96
C GLY A 237 5.25 -39.92 10.22
N SER A 238 5.51 -38.85 9.46
CA SER A 238 4.58 -38.31 8.47
C SER A 238 4.92 -38.83 7.07
N THR A 239 3.95 -38.80 6.15
CA THR A 239 4.18 -39.16 4.75
C THR A 239 5.34 -38.35 4.18
N ASN A 240 6.33 -39.04 3.59
CA ASN A 240 7.56 -38.46 3.05
C ASN A 240 8.38 -37.64 4.06
N ASN A 241 8.13 -37.85 5.37
CA ASN A 241 8.84 -37.17 6.45
C ASN A 241 8.75 -35.62 6.36
N ALA A 242 7.64 -35.15 5.81
CA ALA A 242 7.48 -33.79 5.29
C ALA A 242 6.76 -32.82 6.25
N SER A 243 6.17 -33.29 7.34
CA SER A 243 5.39 -32.39 8.21
C SER A 243 5.29 -32.84 9.66
N GLY A 244 5.07 -31.89 10.57
CA GLY A 244 4.84 -32.14 11.99
C GLY A 244 4.26 -30.92 12.71
N ASP A 245 3.49 -31.16 13.78
CA ASP A 245 2.98 -30.12 14.65
C ASP A 245 4.12 -29.50 15.47
N THR A 246 4.24 -28.18 15.40
CA THR A 246 5.25 -27.38 16.10
C THR A 246 4.63 -26.30 16.99
N GLY A 247 3.34 -26.41 17.30
CA GLY A 247 2.63 -25.45 18.15
C GLY A 247 3.06 -25.48 19.61
N ALA A 248 3.54 -26.63 20.11
CA ALA A 248 3.99 -26.79 21.49
C ALA A 248 5.52 -26.81 21.65
N THR A 249 6.27 -27.16 20.61
CA THR A 249 7.73 -27.26 20.66
C THR A 249 8.31 -26.91 19.29
N ASP A 250 9.30 -26.02 19.29
CA ASP A 250 9.98 -25.61 18.07
C ASP A 250 10.78 -26.77 17.48
N LYS A 251 10.85 -26.84 16.14
CA LYS A 251 11.61 -27.87 15.45
C LYS A 251 13.09 -27.47 15.38
N PRO A 252 14.03 -28.21 16.00
CA PRO A 252 15.45 -27.99 15.79
C PRO A 252 15.85 -28.40 14.37
N LEU A 253 16.53 -27.50 13.66
CA LEU A 253 17.16 -27.71 12.35
C LEU A 253 18.63 -27.29 12.38
N SER A 254 19.48 -28.00 11.64
CA SER A 254 20.91 -27.71 11.48
C SER A 254 21.23 -27.34 10.02
N PRO A 255 21.14 -26.04 9.65
CA PRO A 255 21.45 -25.54 8.31
C PRO A 255 22.94 -25.12 8.13
N GLN A 256 23.85 -25.58 9.00
CA GLN A 256 25.23 -25.05 9.08
C GLN A 256 26.19 -25.56 8.00
N GLY A 257 25.75 -26.45 7.11
CA GLY A 257 26.59 -27.15 6.14
C GLY A 257 27.26 -28.36 6.77
N VAL A 258 28.54 -28.57 6.40
CA VAL A 258 29.31 -29.75 6.81
C VAL A 258 29.46 -29.85 8.32
N VAL A 259 29.04 -30.98 8.90
CA VAL A 259 29.28 -31.38 10.29
C VAL A 259 30.01 -32.71 10.28
N GLN A 260 31.09 -32.77 11.05
CA GLN A 260 31.91 -33.96 11.23
C GLN A 260 31.67 -34.54 12.61
N LYS A 261 31.54 -35.87 12.69
CA LYS A 261 31.39 -36.60 13.94
C LYS A 261 32.66 -37.39 14.25
N ALA A 262 33.22 -37.15 15.42
CA ALA A 262 34.34 -37.91 15.96
C ALA A 262 33.87 -39.26 16.53
N ASN A 263 34.81 -40.20 16.71
CA ASN A 263 34.54 -41.52 17.27
C ASN A 263 33.95 -41.50 18.69
N ASP A 264 34.24 -40.45 19.47
CA ASP A 264 33.69 -40.23 20.81
C ASP A 264 32.28 -39.61 20.79
N GLY A 265 31.74 -39.34 19.59
CA GLY A 265 30.43 -38.74 19.38
C GLY A 265 30.42 -37.22 19.26
N THR A 266 31.57 -36.55 19.45
CA THR A 266 31.68 -35.09 19.37
C THR A 266 31.43 -34.57 17.97
N LEU A 267 30.66 -33.49 17.85
CA LEU A 267 30.28 -32.85 16.60
C LEU A 267 31.07 -31.55 16.38
N TRP A 268 31.70 -31.44 15.21
CA TRP A 268 32.50 -30.29 14.79
C TRP A 268 32.01 -29.70 13.47
N ALA A 269 31.95 -28.38 13.39
CA ALA A 269 31.65 -27.68 12.15
C ALA A 269 32.83 -27.79 11.17
N ARG A 270 32.55 -28.15 9.91
CA ARG A 270 33.48 -28.34 8.78
C ARG A 270 34.50 -29.47 8.93
N GLY A 271 35.25 -29.49 10.02
CA GLY A 271 36.39 -30.37 10.23
C GLY A 271 36.66 -30.61 11.70
N CYS A 272 37.20 -31.79 12.02
CA CYS A 272 37.64 -32.11 13.36
C CYS A 272 39.05 -31.56 13.67
N PRO A 273 39.42 -31.46 14.95
CA PRO A 273 40.78 -31.12 15.34
C PRO A 273 41.82 -32.07 14.73
N VAL A 274 43.03 -31.57 14.53
CA VAL A 274 44.15 -32.33 13.96
C VAL A 274 44.38 -33.61 14.78
N GLY A 275 44.46 -34.76 14.10
CA GLY A 275 44.68 -36.07 14.72
C GLY A 275 43.42 -36.80 15.17
N VAL A 276 42.23 -36.20 15.01
CA VAL A 276 40.94 -36.85 15.31
C VAL A 276 40.32 -37.39 14.02
N ALA A 277 40.05 -38.70 13.99
CA ALA A 277 39.33 -39.33 12.89
C ALA A 277 37.83 -39.00 12.99
N CYS A 278 37.24 -38.55 11.88
CA CYS A 278 35.83 -38.16 11.81
C CYS A 278 35.14 -38.62 10.54
N THR A 279 33.82 -38.74 10.63
CA THR A 279 32.94 -39.08 9.50
C THR A 279 31.90 -37.96 9.29
N PRO A 280 31.50 -37.68 8.04
CA PRO A 280 30.43 -36.71 7.77
C PRO A 280 29.12 -37.14 8.44
N ALA A 281 28.53 -36.24 9.21
CA ALA A 281 27.25 -36.43 9.88
C ALA A 281 26.12 -35.58 9.27
N ALA A 282 26.47 -34.45 8.65
CA ALA A 282 25.59 -33.57 7.91
C ALA A 282 26.41 -32.78 6.87
N ASN A 283 25.77 -32.31 5.80
CA ASN A 283 26.29 -31.42 4.77
C ASN A 283 25.26 -30.42 4.21
N ASP A 284 24.02 -30.41 4.69
CA ASP A 284 22.97 -29.46 4.36
C ASP A 284 23.37 -28.03 4.71
N SER A 285 23.48 -27.17 3.70
CA SER A 285 23.65 -25.73 3.90
C SER A 285 22.30 -25.04 3.76
N GLY A 286 21.93 -24.22 4.73
CA GLY A 286 20.63 -23.54 4.71
C GLY A 286 20.69 -22.03 4.88
N LEU A 287 19.78 -21.34 4.21
CA LEU A 287 19.52 -19.92 4.39
C LEU A 287 18.25 -19.72 5.20
N ARG A 288 18.32 -18.85 6.22
CA ARG A 288 17.22 -18.53 7.14
C ARG A 288 16.47 -17.29 6.69
N VAL A 289 15.15 -17.33 6.77
CA VAL A 289 14.26 -16.16 6.63
C VAL A 289 13.60 -15.92 7.98
N THR A 290 13.80 -14.73 8.57
CA THR A 290 13.17 -14.35 9.84
C THR A 290 11.96 -13.45 9.60
N ALA A 291 11.05 -13.35 10.58
CA ALA A 291 9.92 -12.43 10.53
C ALA A 291 10.40 -10.98 10.30
N ASP A 292 11.45 -10.54 10.98
CA ASP A 292 11.99 -9.19 10.79
C ASP A 292 12.45 -8.95 9.35
N SER A 293 13.23 -9.87 8.77
CA SER A 293 13.67 -9.72 7.37
C SER A 293 12.50 -9.69 6.38
N LEU A 294 11.44 -10.44 6.67
CA LEU A 294 10.22 -10.48 5.87
C LEU A 294 9.46 -9.15 5.95
N PHE A 295 9.20 -8.66 7.16
CA PHE A 295 8.43 -7.42 7.38
C PHE A 295 9.22 -6.15 7.04
N ASP A 296 10.55 -6.19 7.08
CA ASP A 296 11.40 -5.14 6.51
C ASP A 296 11.20 -5.01 5.00
N ALA A 297 11.13 -6.13 4.30
CA ALA A 297 10.85 -6.15 2.88
C ALA A 297 9.42 -5.66 2.60
N LEU A 298 8.43 -6.12 3.39
CA LEU A 298 7.05 -5.64 3.30
C LEU A 298 6.97 -4.11 3.49
N ARG A 299 7.73 -3.54 4.43
CA ARG A 299 7.79 -2.08 4.66
C ARG A 299 8.22 -1.28 3.41
N LYS A 300 8.99 -1.88 2.51
CA LYS A 300 9.37 -1.24 1.23
C LYS A 300 8.19 -1.18 0.25
N SER A 301 7.22 -2.08 0.37
CA SER A 301 6.02 -2.07 -0.47
C SER A 301 5.15 -0.84 -0.17
N SER A 302 4.84 -0.06 -1.21
CA SER A 302 3.87 1.04 -1.10
C SER A 302 2.48 0.55 -0.70
N ASN A 303 2.09 -0.63 -1.19
CA ASN A 303 0.80 -1.26 -0.92
C ASN A 303 0.63 -1.59 0.57
N PHE A 304 1.65 -2.17 1.18
CA PHE A 304 1.65 -2.45 2.62
C PHE A 304 1.63 -1.17 3.46
N ARG A 305 2.43 -0.16 3.09
CA ARG A 305 2.42 1.14 3.77
C ARG A 305 1.07 1.86 3.65
N VAL A 306 0.43 1.82 2.48
CA VAL A 306 -0.91 2.39 2.28
C VAL A 306 -1.91 1.68 3.19
N ASP A 307 -1.88 0.35 3.30
CA ASP A 307 -2.82 -0.36 4.18
C ASP A 307 -2.65 0.04 5.66
N ILE A 308 -1.41 0.10 6.17
CA ILE A 308 -1.14 0.54 7.55
C ILE A 308 -1.61 1.97 7.78
N ASN A 309 -1.27 2.90 6.87
CA ASN A 309 -1.68 4.30 7.02
C ASN A 309 -3.21 4.45 6.91
N SER A 310 -3.88 3.76 5.98
CA SER A 310 -5.34 3.79 5.85
C SER A 310 -6.05 3.24 7.10
N MET A 311 -5.49 2.21 7.76
CA MET A 311 -6.00 1.73 9.05
C MET A 311 -5.94 2.83 10.10
N LEU A 312 -4.78 3.50 10.25
CA LEU A 312 -4.59 4.57 11.23
C LEU A 312 -5.47 5.79 10.91
N ASP A 313 -5.59 6.18 9.65
CA ASP A 313 -6.40 7.32 9.21
C ASP A 313 -7.89 7.08 9.49
N ARG A 314 -8.39 5.84 9.34
CA ARG A 314 -9.76 5.49 9.74
C ARG A 314 -9.98 5.65 11.23
N MET A 315 -9.04 5.17 12.05
CA MET A 315 -9.10 5.31 13.50
C MET A 315 -9.10 6.79 13.91
N VAL A 316 -8.18 7.59 13.37
CA VAL A 316 -8.09 9.04 13.63
C VAL A 316 -9.38 9.75 13.20
N THR A 317 -9.87 9.49 11.99
CA THR A 317 -11.06 10.15 11.45
C THR A 317 -12.31 9.79 12.25
N CYS A 318 -12.42 8.57 12.76
CA CYS A 318 -13.53 8.21 13.64
C CYS A 318 -13.40 8.82 15.03
N LEU A 319 -12.21 8.75 15.64
CA LEU A 319 -12.02 9.27 16.99
C LEU A 319 -12.27 10.77 17.04
N ARG A 320 -11.84 11.54 16.03
CA ARG A 320 -12.11 12.99 15.98
C ARG A 320 -13.60 13.31 15.92
N ASP A 321 -14.37 12.54 15.14
CA ASP A 321 -15.82 12.74 15.03
C ASP A 321 -16.51 12.39 16.36
N ARG A 322 -16.11 11.30 17.01
CA ARG A 322 -16.64 10.96 18.33
C ARG A 322 -16.31 12.03 19.39
N ILE A 323 -15.10 12.58 19.37
CA ILE A 323 -14.70 13.67 20.28
C ILE A 323 -15.53 14.93 20.00
N ALA A 324 -15.76 15.25 18.73
CA ALA A 324 -16.52 16.42 18.30
C ALA A 324 -18.04 16.28 18.51
N ALA A 325 -18.54 15.05 18.65
CA ALA A 325 -19.97 14.77 18.82
C ALA A 325 -20.53 15.33 20.14
N PRO A 326 -21.82 15.73 20.16
CA PRO A 326 -22.48 16.17 21.38
C PRO A 326 -22.39 15.11 22.49
N GLY A 327 -22.01 15.54 23.69
CA GLY A 327 -21.73 14.63 24.83
C GLY A 327 -20.26 14.22 24.95
N GLY A 328 -19.45 14.47 23.91
CA GLY A 328 -18.02 14.17 23.88
C GLY A 328 -17.72 12.66 23.88
N PHE A 329 -16.44 12.34 23.72
CA PHE A 329 -15.97 10.97 23.78
C PHE A 329 -14.64 10.90 24.51
N ALA A 330 -14.51 9.93 25.41
CA ALA A 330 -13.31 9.71 26.19
C ALA A 330 -12.86 8.25 26.13
N VAL A 331 -11.58 8.03 25.84
CA VAL A 331 -10.88 6.75 25.94
C VAL A 331 -9.61 6.97 26.76
N ALA A 332 -9.45 6.16 27.81
CA ALA A 332 -8.23 6.18 28.61
C ALA A 332 -7.02 5.76 27.75
N PRO A 333 -5.83 6.37 27.94
CA PRO A 333 -4.60 5.92 27.28
C PRO A 333 -4.39 4.42 27.48
N GLY A 334 -4.22 3.68 26.39
CA GLY A 334 -4.10 2.23 26.42
C GLY A 334 -4.19 1.61 25.04
N ARG A 335 -4.35 0.29 24.98
CA ARG A 335 -4.63 -0.43 23.73
C ARG A 335 -5.93 0.09 23.14
N ILE A 336 -5.98 0.23 21.81
CA ILE A 336 -7.23 0.60 21.16
C ILE A 336 -8.29 -0.49 21.42
N PRO A 337 -9.47 -0.16 21.98
CA PRO A 337 -10.50 -1.15 22.19
C PRO A 337 -11.13 -1.60 20.86
N ALA A 338 -11.66 -2.82 20.82
CA ALA A 338 -12.44 -3.30 19.69
C ALA A 338 -13.68 -2.41 19.49
N ASP A 339 -14.08 -2.22 18.22
CA ASP A 339 -15.30 -1.47 17.84
C ASP A 339 -15.29 0.03 18.21
N VAL A 340 -14.16 0.59 18.64
CA VAL A 340 -14.11 2.03 18.93
C VAL A 340 -14.21 2.84 17.65
N CYS A 341 -13.53 2.40 16.59
CA CYS A 341 -13.42 3.14 15.33
C CYS A 341 -12.95 2.33 14.11
N TYR A 342 -12.40 1.13 14.30
CA TYR A 342 -11.91 0.29 13.22
C TYR A 342 -12.08 -1.20 13.55
N ASP A 343 -12.51 -1.99 12.56
CA ASP A 343 -12.66 -3.45 12.65
C ASP A 343 -12.25 -4.16 11.35
N ASP A 344 -12.39 -5.49 11.28
CA ASP A 344 -12.02 -6.28 10.10
C ASP A 344 -13.05 -6.23 8.95
N ASN A 345 -14.17 -5.53 9.13
CA ASN A 345 -15.17 -5.32 8.08
C ASN A 345 -14.82 -4.08 7.24
N GLN A 346 -14.01 -3.18 7.76
CA GLN A 346 -13.55 -1.99 7.06
C GLN A 346 -12.26 -2.26 6.29
N ALA A 347 -12.13 -1.67 5.10
CA ALA A 347 -10.91 -1.82 4.29
C ALA A 347 -9.76 -0.97 4.87
N PRO A 348 -8.53 -1.51 5.05
CA PRO A 348 -8.10 -2.84 4.66
C PRO A 348 -8.55 -3.96 5.62
N ARG A 349 -9.41 -4.86 5.13
CA ARG A 349 -10.03 -5.91 5.96
C ARG A 349 -8.98 -6.83 6.60
N GLN A 350 -9.33 -7.44 7.72
CA GLN A 350 -8.46 -8.28 8.57
C GLN A 350 -7.31 -7.55 9.29
N TYR A 351 -7.00 -6.29 8.97
CA TYR A 351 -5.88 -5.60 9.62
C TYR A 351 -6.11 -5.36 11.12
N PHE A 352 -7.34 -5.23 11.60
CA PHE A 352 -7.57 -5.00 13.03
C PHE A 352 -7.13 -6.23 13.83
N THR A 353 -7.56 -7.42 13.43
CA THR A 353 -7.13 -8.66 14.11
C THR A 353 -5.62 -8.86 14.08
N HIS A 354 -4.97 -8.57 12.96
CA HIS A 354 -3.53 -8.81 12.84
C HIS A 354 -2.65 -7.72 13.45
N TRP A 355 -3.15 -6.50 13.69
CA TRP A 355 -2.31 -5.36 14.12
C TRP A 355 -2.76 -4.65 15.40
N ARG A 356 -3.94 -4.94 15.97
CA ARG A 356 -4.48 -4.21 17.13
C ARG A 356 -3.54 -4.15 18.34
N ASP A 357 -2.74 -5.19 18.58
CA ASP A 357 -1.80 -5.24 19.71
C ASP A 357 -0.65 -4.23 19.54
N LEU A 358 -0.49 -3.63 18.37
CA LEU A 358 0.48 -2.58 18.11
C LEU A 358 -0.15 -1.18 18.14
N VAL A 359 -1.47 -1.09 18.32
CA VAL A 359 -2.20 0.19 18.26
C VAL A 359 -2.67 0.61 19.66
N PHE A 360 -2.32 1.83 20.02
CA PHE A 360 -2.70 2.48 21.27
C PHE A 360 -3.47 3.75 20.96
N ALA A 361 -4.41 4.11 21.81
CA ALA A 361 -5.18 5.32 21.69
C ALA A 361 -5.45 5.94 23.06
N GLY A 362 -5.76 7.22 23.05
CA GLY A 362 -6.25 7.94 24.21
C GLY A 362 -6.84 9.27 23.81
N THR A 363 -7.70 9.83 24.65
CA THR A 363 -8.24 11.19 24.52
C THR A 363 -7.90 12.00 25.77
N GLY A 364 -7.54 13.27 25.62
CA GLY A 364 -7.16 14.14 26.73
C GLY A 364 -6.46 15.41 26.27
N GLY A 365 -5.99 16.21 27.22
CA GLY A 365 -5.16 17.39 26.95
C GLY A 365 -3.72 17.01 26.62
N PHE A 366 -3.50 16.40 25.46
CA PHE A 366 -2.17 15.95 25.05
C PHE A 366 -1.41 16.98 24.21
N THR A 367 -0.12 16.74 24.06
CA THR A 367 0.77 17.44 23.13
C THR A 367 1.45 16.41 22.25
N VAL A 368 1.28 16.52 20.93
CA VAL A 368 1.92 15.65 19.92
C VAL A 368 2.91 16.48 19.12
N ASN A 369 4.20 16.11 19.12
CA ASN A 369 5.26 16.85 18.41
C ASN A 369 5.26 18.37 18.73
N GLY A 370 4.94 18.74 19.98
CA GLY A 370 4.86 20.13 20.43
C GLY A 370 3.53 20.86 20.14
N ALA A 371 2.58 20.23 19.44
CA ALA A 371 1.27 20.80 19.15
C ALA A 371 0.17 20.25 20.08
N VAL A 372 -0.77 21.10 20.49
CA VAL A 372 -1.93 20.69 21.30
C VAL A 372 -2.76 19.66 20.55
N CYS A 373 -3.12 18.58 21.24
CA CYS A 373 -3.80 17.46 20.63
C CYS A 373 -4.85 16.82 21.55
N PRO A 374 -6.15 16.91 21.21
CA PRO A 374 -7.27 16.35 22.00
C PRO A 374 -7.30 14.83 22.15
N GLY A 375 -6.57 14.10 21.32
CA GLY A 375 -6.40 12.65 21.45
C GLY A 375 -5.23 12.16 20.62
N VAL A 376 -4.83 10.91 20.80
CA VAL A 376 -3.68 10.33 20.09
C VAL A 376 -4.02 8.94 19.58
N VAL A 377 -3.48 8.59 18.42
CA VAL A 377 -3.32 7.20 17.98
C VAL A 377 -1.83 6.94 17.83
N VAL A 378 -1.31 5.96 18.56
CA VAL A 378 0.09 5.53 18.50
C VAL A 378 0.14 4.13 17.91
N PHE A 379 0.97 3.93 16.90
CA PHE A 379 1.27 2.64 16.33
C PHE A 379 2.72 2.29 16.60
N ALA A 380 2.90 1.26 17.43
CA ALA A 380 4.18 0.79 17.89
C ALA A 380 5.04 0.30 16.73
N GLY A 381 6.32 0.65 16.74
CA GLY A 381 7.29 0.13 15.78
C GLY A 381 7.55 -1.38 15.94
N GLN A 382 8.46 -1.88 15.09
CA GLN A 382 9.10 -3.17 15.34
C GLN A 382 9.89 -3.11 16.65
N ARG A 383 10.18 -4.28 17.24
CA ARG A 383 10.85 -4.37 18.54
C ARG A 383 12.21 -3.66 18.54
N GLY A 384 12.45 -2.89 19.61
CA GLY A 384 13.76 -2.35 19.94
C GLY A 384 14.60 -3.29 20.80
N ASN A 385 15.78 -2.82 21.18
CA ASN A 385 16.69 -3.58 22.03
C ASN A 385 16.03 -3.84 23.41
N GLY A 386 16.01 -5.10 23.85
CA GLY A 386 15.36 -5.52 25.11
C GLY A 386 13.83 -5.66 25.06
N GLN A 387 13.20 -5.36 23.92
CA GLN A 387 11.78 -5.66 23.70
C GLN A 387 11.61 -7.07 23.13
N SER A 388 10.69 -7.82 23.74
CA SER A 388 10.24 -9.14 23.29
C SER A 388 8.74 -9.21 23.57
N ARG A 389 8.00 -9.91 22.72
CA ARG A 389 6.53 -10.01 22.73
C ARG A 389 6.07 -11.47 22.54
N ALA A 390 6.89 -12.41 23.00
CA ALA A 390 6.71 -13.84 22.74
C ALA A 390 5.67 -14.48 23.68
N THR A 391 5.64 -14.04 24.93
CA THR A 391 4.77 -14.57 25.97
C THR A 391 3.55 -13.68 26.23
N ALA A 392 2.50 -14.24 26.85
CA ALA A 392 1.34 -13.46 27.25
C ALA A 392 1.69 -12.35 28.26
N ILE A 393 2.65 -12.58 29.15
CA ILE A 393 3.11 -11.58 30.12
C ILE A 393 3.75 -10.40 29.39
N GLU A 394 4.67 -10.66 28.46
CA GLU A 394 5.31 -9.62 27.65
C GLU A 394 4.30 -8.86 26.79
N ARG A 395 3.34 -9.56 26.18
CA ARG A 395 2.28 -8.90 25.40
C ARG A 395 1.35 -8.02 26.25
N ASN A 396 1.28 -8.24 27.57
CA ASN A 396 0.51 -7.38 28.46
C ASN A 396 1.31 -6.20 29.01
N ASP A 397 2.62 -6.13 28.76
CA ASP A 397 3.51 -5.07 29.23
C ASP A 397 3.76 -4.02 28.13
N PHE A 398 3.24 -2.81 28.32
CA PHE A 398 3.37 -1.72 27.34
C PHE A 398 4.82 -1.29 27.10
N SER A 399 5.75 -1.54 28.03
CA SER A 399 7.18 -1.26 27.82
C SER A 399 7.82 -2.16 26.76
N LYS A 400 7.13 -3.25 26.39
CA LYS A 400 7.52 -4.10 25.26
C LYS A 400 7.10 -3.54 23.91
N TYR A 401 6.28 -2.50 23.88
CA TYR A 401 5.71 -1.92 22.66
C TYR A 401 6.22 -0.52 22.35
N LEU A 402 6.30 0.33 23.38
CA LEU A 402 6.57 1.75 23.25
C LEU A 402 7.77 2.15 24.10
N GLU A 403 8.37 3.29 23.80
CA GLU A 403 9.52 3.83 24.52
C GLU A 403 9.34 5.33 24.84
N GLY A 404 10.22 5.84 25.72
CA GLY A 404 10.33 7.27 25.99
C GLY A 404 9.01 7.95 26.37
N VAL A 405 8.72 9.07 25.71
CA VAL A 405 7.52 9.88 25.99
C VAL A 405 6.23 9.14 25.64
N ASN A 406 6.23 8.29 24.62
CA ASN A 406 5.03 7.54 24.21
C ASN A 406 4.66 6.49 25.26
N LEU A 407 5.63 5.76 25.81
CA LEU A 407 5.42 4.83 26.91
C LEU A 407 4.91 5.56 28.17
N ALA A 408 5.52 6.69 28.52
CA ALA A 408 5.08 7.50 29.66
C ALA A 408 3.63 8.00 29.48
N GLY A 409 3.27 8.38 28.25
CA GLY A 409 1.92 8.80 27.90
C GLY A 409 0.88 7.69 28.05
N ILE A 410 1.19 6.48 27.59
CA ILE A 410 0.26 5.35 27.68
C ILE A 410 0.19 4.73 29.08
N ASN A 411 1.31 4.63 29.82
CA ASN A 411 1.39 3.80 31.03
C ASN A 411 1.57 4.59 32.35
N ALA A 412 1.94 5.87 32.28
CA ALA A 412 2.33 6.65 33.47
C ALA A 412 1.61 8.01 33.60
N GLY A 413 0.52 8.22 32.85
CA GLY A 413 -0.26 9.46 32.89
C GLY A 413 0.43 10.67 32.25
N GLY A 414 1.48 10.45 31.46
CA GLY A 414 2.10 11.51 30.67
C GLY A 414 1.14 12.10 29.64
N THR A 415 1.37 13.34 29.25
CA THR A 415 0.52 14.05 28.26
C THR A 415 1.25 14.40 26.98
N THR A 416 2.51 13.98 26.83
CA THR A 416 3.33 14.28 25.65
C THR A 416 3.58 13.03 24.84
N PHE A 417 3.42 13.13 23.53
CA PHE A 417 3.71 12.08 22.56
C PHE A 417 4.56 12.65 21.43
N ALA A 418 5.43 11.83 20.84
CA ALA A 418 6.29 12.24 19.75
C ALA A 418 6.57 11.07 18.79
N GLY A 419 6.59 11.36 17.50
CA GLY A 419 6.81 10.36 16.46
C GLY A 419 6.30 10.82 15.11
N ASP A 420 6.50 9.99 14.10
CA ASP A 420 6.21 10.41 12.73
C ASP A 420 4.73 10.36 12.36
N ALA A 421 4.36 11.38 11.58
CA ALA A 421 3.14 11.57 10.82
C ALA A 421 2.76 10.45 9.84
N LEU A 422 3.76 9.72 9.34
CA LEU A 422 3.81 8.72 8.25
C LEU A 422 4.24 7.33 8.74
N PHE A 423 3.57 6.21 8.45
CA PHE A 423 4.31 4.93 8.36
C PHE A 423 5.00 4.87 6.99
N ALA A 424 6.32 5.10 6.96
CA ALA A 424 7.11 5.31 5.73
C ALA A 424 8.26 4.30 5.61
N THR A 425 9.06 4.40 4.53
CA THR A 425 10.23 3.55 4.33
C THR A 425 11.36 3.92 5.31
N ILE A 426 12.25 2.97 5.62
CA ILE A 426 13.45 3.28 6.42
C ILE A 426 14.37 4.29 5.71
N GLU A 427 14.39 4.25 4.37
CA GLU A 427 15.13 5.19 3.51
C GLU A 427 14.67 6.65 3.67
N SER A 428 13.46 6.88 4.20
CA SER A 428 12.97 8.23 4.53
C SER A 428 13.54 8.81 5.83
N GLY A 429 14.41 8.06 6.52
CA GLY A 429 15.01 8.45 7.80
C GLY A 429 14.37 7.79 9.01
N GLN A 430 13.30 7.00 8.83
CA GLN A 430 12.65 6.26 9.91
C GLN A 430 13.46 5.06 10.36
N THR A 431 13.47 4.78 11.67
CA THR A 431 14.00 3.51 12.19
C THR A 431 12.90 2.45 12.26
N ARG A 432 13.29 1.19 12.44
CA ARG A 432 12.34 0.08 12.59
C ARG A 432 11.49 0.22 13.85
N GLN A 433 12.13 0.70 14.91
CA GLN A 433 11.57 0.87 16.25
C GLN A 433 10.71 2.11 16.39
N GLN A 434 10.83 3.05 15.45
CA GLN A 434 10.18 4.33 15.59
C GLN A 434 8.66 4.19 15.59
N ASP A 435 8.06 4.64 16.68
CA ASP A 435 6.62 4.77 16.81
C ASP A 435 6.05 5.80 15.84
N ILE A 436 4.88 5.46 15.34
CA ILE A 436 4.06 6.33 14.50
C ILE A 436 3.01 6.97 15.39
N VAL A 437 2.96 8.31 15.43
CA VAL A 437 2.07 9.05 16.34
C VAL A 437 1.20 9.99 15.53
N ARG A 438 -0.12 9.80 15.62
CA ARG A 438 -1.14 10.66 14.99
C ARG A 438 -1.81 11.50 16.06
N CYS A 439 -1.87 12.81 15.80
CA CYS A 439 -2.77 13.66 16.55
C CYS A 439 -4.22 13.40 16.12
N VAL A 440 -5.12 13.21 17.09
CA VAL A 440 -6.56 13.22 16.89
C VAL A 440 -7.10 14.60 17.29
N PRO A 441 -7.49 15.44 16.33
CA PRO A 441 -8.07 16.76 16.62
C PRO A 441 -9.48 16.63 17.21
N ASN A 442 -9.99 17.71 17.80
CA ASN A 442 -11.38 17.83 18.26
C ASN A 442 -12.31 18.44 17.20
N SER A 443 -11.77 18.79 16.03
CA SER A 443 -12.58 19.25 14.90
C SER A 443 -13.21 18.03 14.20
N PRO A 444 -14.49 18.13 13.80
CA PRO A 444 -15.13 17.10 12.98
C PRO A 444 -14.36 16.86 11.68
N SER A 445 -14.57 15.70 11.06
CA SER A 445 -13.91 15.29 9.81
C SER A 445 -14.34 16.12 8.59
N MET A 446 -15.43 16.88 8.71
CA MET A 446 -15.87 17.88 7.76
C MET A 446 -16.13 19.22 8.44
N SER A 447 -15.67 20.30 7.83
CA SER A 447 -15.89 21.67 8.28
C SER A 447 -16.88 22.40 7.36
N PRO A 448 -18.14 22.58 7.77
CA PRO A 448 -19.12 23.38 7.04
C PRO A 448 -18.67 24.84 6.87
N VAL A 449 -18.93 25.40 5.69
CA VAL A 449 -18.84 26.83 5.38
C VAL A 449 -20.26 27.31 5.09
N GLN A 450 -20.78 28.07 6.05
CA GLN A 450 -22.14 28.60 6.05
C GLN A 450 -22.22 29.93 5.31
N SER A 451 -23.41 30.28 4.83
CA SER A 451 -23.71 31.57 4.21
C SER A 451 -23.97 32.64 5.28
N PRO A 452 -23.08 33.65 5.45
CA PRO A 452 -23.30 34.69 6.46
C PRO A 452 -24.59 35.48 6.21
N THR A 453 -24.97 35.64 4.93
CA THR A 453 -26.19 36.33 4.52
C THR A 453 -27.45 35.59 4.99
N LEU A 454 -27.50 34.25 4.89
CA LEU A 454 -28.64 33.48 5.41
C LEU A 454 -28.76 33.61 6.93
N THR A 455 -27.64 33.53 7.66
CA THR A 455 -27.63 33.74 9.12
C THR A 455 -28.16 35.11 9.50
N ASN A 456 -27.67 36.18 8.84
CA ASN A 456 -28.06 37.55 9.14
C ASN A 456 -29.54 37.83 8.89
N LEU A 457 -30.14 37.11 7.94
CA LEU A 457 -31.56 37.23 7.60
C LEU A 457 -32.45 36.24 8.38
N GLY A 458 -31.88 35.46 9.30
CA GLY A 458 -32.63 34.52 10.14
C GLY A 458 -33.08 33.24 9.42
N PHE A 459 -32.48 32.93 8.26
CA PHE A 459 -32.71 31.66 7.57
C PHE A 459 -31.83 30.55 8.15
N GLY A 460 -32.25 29.30 7.93
CA GLY A 460 -31.41 28.13 8.17
C GLY A 460 -30.27 28.02 7.16
N GLN A 461 -29.25 27.22 7.48
CA GLN A 461 -28.09 26.99 6.63
C GLN A 461 -28.27 25.79 5.70
N LEU A 462 -27.65 25.86 4.52
CA LEU A 462 -27.72 24.80 3.50
C LEU A 462 -26.59 23.76 3.63
N VAL A 463 -25.80 23.82 4.70
CA VAL A 463 -24.79 22.81 4.99
C VAL A 463 -24.75 22.54 6.48
N ASP A 464 -24.69 21.26 6.81
CA ASP A 464 -24.54 20.78 8.19
C ASP A 464 -23.77 19.47 8.19
N TYR A 465 -22.94 19.25 9.21
CA TYR A 465 -22.25 17.98 9.40
C TYR A 465 -22.51 17.46 10.80
N ASP A 466 -23.13 16.29 10.90
CA ASP A 466 -23.34 15.62 12.17
C ASP A 466 -22.21 14.63 12.44
N PRO A 467 -21.26 14.94 13.36
CA PRO A 467 -20.17 14.03 13.70
C PRO A 467 -20.63 12.75 14.43
N ALA A 468 -21.83 12.71 15.02
CA ALA A 468 -22.33 11.51 15.69
C ALA A 468 -22.75 10.43 14.68
N THR A 469 -23.42 10.83 13.61
CA THR A 469 -23.85 9.94 12.51
C THR A 469 -22.85 9.92 11.35
N ARG A 470 -21.92 10.88 11.32
CA ARG A 470 -20.91 11.10 10.28
C ARG A 470 -21.54 11.36 8.91
N VAL A 471 -22.66 12.06 8.92
CA VAL A 471 -23.44 12.45 7.73
C VAL A 471 -23.27 13.94 7.47
N LEU A 472 -22.85 14.27 6.26
CA LEU A 472 -22.89 15.63 5.72
C LEU A 472 -24.21 15.83 5.01
N THR A 473 -24.95 16.87 5.38
CA THR A 473 -26.18 17.29 4.70
C THR A 473 -25.93 18.55 3.88
N LEU A 474 -26.30 18.51 2.60
CA LEU A 474 -26.33 19.67 1.70
C LEU A 474 -27.78 20.01 1.31
N GLY A 475 -28.16 21.27 1.41
CA GLY A 475 -29.53 21.74 1.20
C GLY A 475 -30.42 21.67 2.46
N LYS A 476 -31.55 22.37 2.44
CA LYS A 476 -32.49 22.44 3.57
C LYS A 476 -33.90 22.77 3.10
N ALA A 477 -34.90 22.15 3.70
CA ALA A 477 -36.31 22.51 3.48
C ALA A 477 -36.60 23.94 3.97
N GLY A 478 -37.40 24.70 3.21
CA GLY A 478 -37.87 26.03 3.57
C GLY A 478 -36.81 27.13 3.48
N VAL A 479 -35.72 26.90 2.73
CA VAL A 479 -34.66 27.88 2.48
C VAL A 479 -34.47 28.03 0.97
N THR A 480 -35.48 28.57 0.31
CA THR A 480 -35.48 28.81 -1.13
C THR A 480 -35.74 30.28 -1.46
N THR A 481 -35.60 30.65 -2.72
CA THR A 481 -36.08 31.96 -3.20
C THR A 481 -37.58 32.12 -3.03
N ASN A 482 -38.37 31.03 -3.05
CA ASN A 482 -39.81 31.08 -2.83
C ASN A 482 -40.16 31.36 -1.35
N ASP A 483 -39.24 31.03 -0.43
CA ASP A 483 -39.36 31.35 1.00
C ASP A 483 -38.79 32.74 1.33
N GLY A 484 -38.38 33.51 0.32
CA GLY A 484 -37.84 34.87 0.48
C GLY A 484 -36.33 34.94 0.71
N ALA A 485 -35.60 33.83 0.66
CA ALA A 485 -34.15 33.85 0.79
C ALA A 485 -33.48 34.44 -0.48
N PRO A 486 -32.43 35.27 -0.35
CA PRO A 486 -31.76 35.86 -1.52
C PRO A 486 -31.06 34.79 -2.36
N ALA A 487 -31.29 34.79 -3.67
CA ALA A 487 -30.79 33.74 -4.55
C ALA A 487 -29.26 33.57 -4.51
N GLY A 488 -28.49 34.65 -4.39
CA GLY A 488 -27.03 34.61 -4.29
C GLY A 488 -26.48 34.07 -2.97
N ALA A 489 -27.34 33.95 -1.94
CA ALA A 489 -26.96 33.44 -0.61
C ALA A 489 -27.21 31.94 -0.45
N LEU A 490 -27.85 31.28 -1.44
CA LEU A 490 -28.27 29.89 -1.38
C LEU A 490 -27.16 28.91 -1.80
N PHE A 491 -26.03 28.97 -1.11
CA PHE A 491 -24.92 28.03 -1.26
C PHE A 491 -24.56 27.40 0.09
N GLY A 492 -23.84 26.28 0.03
CA GLY A 492 -23.23 25.65 1.19
C GLY A 492 -22.13 24.69 0.74
N CYS A 493 -21.05 24.58 1.52
CA CYS A 493 -20.01 23.61 1.23
C CYS A 493 -19.35 23.13 2.52
N ALA A 494 -18.66 22.00 2.46
CA ALA A 494 -17.88 21.47 3.56
C ALA A 494 -16.58 20.88 3.06
N TRP A 495 -15.54 20.96 3.88
CA TRP A 495 -14.19 20.54 3.51
C TRP A 495 -13.54 19.69 4.60
N THR A 496 -12.65 18.78 4.20
CA THR A 496 -11.71 18.18 5.15
C THR A 496 -10.88 19.29 5.81
N PRO A 497 -10.74 19.31 7.15
CA PRO A 497 -10.03 20.41 7.82
C PRO A 497 -8.57 20.51 7.36
N GLU A 498 -7.89 19.36 7.27
CA GLU A 498 -6.51 19.26 6.85
C GLU A 498 -6.39 19.12 5.32
N ALA A 499 -5.31 19.66 4.79
CA ALA A 499 -4.86 19.39 3.42
C ALA A 499 -3.84 18.23 3.46
N ASN A 500 -3.85 17.41 2.42
CA ASN A 500 -2.97 16.25 2.31
C ASN A 500 -2.03 16.40 1.12
N SER A 501 -0.82 15.85 1.23
CA SER A 501 0.07 15.75 0.08
C SER A 501 -0.55 14.86 -0.99
N GLN A 502 -0.56 15.33 -2.24
CA GLN A 502 -1.08 14.54 -3.35
C GLN A 502 -0.27 13.26 -3.55
N GLY A 503 1.06 13.30 -3.39
CA GLY A 503 1.92 12.14 -3.62
C GLY A 503 1.67 11.51 -4.98
N LYS A 504 1.29 10.22 -4.98
CA LYS A 504 0.91 9.44 -6.18
C LYS A 504 -0.59 9.43 -6.45
N GLY A 505 -1.33 10.39 -5.89
CA GLY A 505 -2.77 10.53 -6.04
C GLY A 505 -3.56 10.11 -4.80
N PHE A 506 -4.88 10.07 -4.93
CA PHE A 506 -5.79 9.65 -3.88
C PHE A 506 -6.92 8.79 -4.43
N ARG A 507 -7.56 8.06 -3.52
CA ARG A 507 -8.72 7.22 -3.78
C ARG A 507 -9.78 7.53 -2.75
N ALA A 508 -10.91 8.06 -3.17
CA ALA A 508 -12.00 8.47 -2.29
C ALA A 508 -13.24 7.60 -2.52
N TYR A 509 -13.95 7.30 -1.44
CA TYR A 509 -15.24 6.64 -1.46
C TYR A 509 -16.22 7.41 -0.59
N PHE A 510 -17.48 7.47 -1.02
CA PHE A 510 -18.60 7.95 -0.20
C PHE A 510 -19.91 7.38 -0.72
N THR A 511 -20.95 7.49 0.10
CA THR A 511 -22.33 7.27 -0.32
C THR A 511 -23.08 8.59 -0.35
N PHE A 512 -24.10 8.69 -1.21
CA PHE A 512 -25.03 9.81 -1.14
C PHE A 512 -26.45 9.44 -1.53
N ARG A 513 -27.40 10.25 -1.06
CA ARG A 513 -28.81 10.16 -1.45
C ARG A 513 -29.47 11.53 -1.47
N PHE A 514 -30.19 11.85 -2.54
CA PHE A 514 -31.11 12.97 -2.54
C PHE A 514 -32.40 12.55 -1.83
N ARG A 515 -32.74 13.25 -0.75
CA ARG A 515 -33.92 12.99 0.07
C ARG A 515 -35.12 13.71 -0.53
N GLN A 516 -36.26 13.04 -0.57
CA GLN A 516 -37.51 13.71 -0.89
C GLN A 516 -37.89 14.61 0.28
N ILE A 517 -37.97 15.90 0.01
CA ILE A 517 -38.49 16.89 0.94
C ILE A 517 -39.56 17.72 0.22
N GLY A 518 -40.72 17.87 0.85
CA GLY A 518 -41.91 18.34 0.13
C GLY A 518 -42.37 17.31 -0.92
N THR A 519 -42.38 17.69 -2.19
CA THR A 519 -42.90 16.85 -3.29
C THR A 519 -41.83 16.33 -4.24
N SER A 520 -40.58 16.76 -4.14
CA SER A 520 -39.48 16.35 -5.02
C SER A 520 -38.16 16.15 -4.26
N VAL A 521 -37.12 15.71 -4.96
CA VAL A 521 -35.74 15.59 -4.45
C VAL A 521 -34.87 16.83 -4.78
N GLY A 522 -35.49 17.92 -5.24
CA GLY A 522 -34.82 19.12 -5.75
C GLY A 522 -34.48 19.07 -7.24
N ASP A 523 -33.82 20.12 -7.74
CA ASP A 523 -33.44 20.31 -9.16
C ASP A 523 -32.04 20.91 -9.37
N ASN A 524 -31.22 21.01 -8.31
CA ASN A 524 -29.87 21.56 -8.38
C ASN A 524 -28.81 20.46 -8.50
N GLY A 525 -28.39 19.84 -7.40
CA GLY A 525 -27.25 18.93 -7.36
C GLY A 525 -26.17 19.35 -6.38
N PHE A 526 -25.00 18.71 -6.49
CA PHE A 526 -23.82 19.00 -5.69
C PHE A 526 -22.54 18.57 -6.43
N VAL A 527 -21.37 18.99 -5.94
CA VAL A 527 -20.05 18.63 -6.50
C VAL A 527 -19.15 18.07 -5.40
N PHE A 528 -18.55 16.91 -5.62
CA PHE A 528 -17.35 16.51 -4.88
C PHE A 528 -16.16 17.26 -5.46
N ALA A 529 -15.36 17.94 -4.63
CA ALA A 529 -14.27 18.78 -5.08
C ALA A 529 -12.92 18.39 -4.46
N ALA A 530 -11.89 18.38 -5.28
CA ALA A 530 -10.49 18.35 -4.89
C ALA A 530 -9.83 19.67 -5.32
N VAL A 531 -9.45 20.50 -4.35
CA VAL A 531 -8.89 21.84 -4.61
C VAL A 531 -7.43 21.91 -4.16
N ASP A 532 -6.63 22.71 -4.88
CA ASP A 532 -5.28 23.03 -4.45
C ASP A 532 -5.31 23.89 -3.19
N ALA A 533 -4.82 23.34 -2.08
CA ALA A 533 -4.94 23.95 -0.76
C ALA A 533 -4.07 25.21 -0.60
N GLU A 534 -2.99 25.34 -1.38
CA GLU A 534 -2.14 26.54 -1.38
C GLU A 534 -2.78 27.71 -2.12
N SER A 535 -3.59 27.46 -3.15
CA SER A 535 -4.42 28.48 -3.83
C SER A 535 -5.68 28.80 -3.02
N ASN A 536 -6.14 27.85 -2.20
CA ASN A 536 -7.34 27.96 -1.37
C ASN A 536 -7.02 27.84 0.13
N PRO A 537 -6.24 28.78 0.70
CA PRO A 537 -5.79 28.70 2.10
C PRO A 537 -6.95 28.88 3.08
N THR A 538 -7.97 29.64 2.71
CA THR A 538 -9.20 29.84 3.48
C THR A 538 -10.33 29.02 2.88
N LEU A 539 -11.10 28.34 3.74
CA LEU A 539 -12.28 27.59 3.29
C LEU A 539 -13.36 28.55 2.76
N GLY A 540 -13.92 28.21 1.61
CA GLY A 540 -14.91 29.03 0.92
C GLY A 540 -15.78 28.17 0.01
N CYS A 541 -16.83 28.78 -0.54
CA CYS A 541 -17.70 28.16 -1.53
C CYS A 541 -17.74 29.04 -2.79
N GLY A 542 -18.04 28.43 -3.94
CA GLY A 542 -18.48 29.14 -5.14
C GLY A 542 -19.87 29.76 -4.99
N ALA A 543 -20.46 30.23 -6.08
CA ALA A 543 -21.78 30.84 -6.08
C ALA A 543 -22.95 29.84 -6.15
N ALA A 544 -24.13 30.38 -5.87
CA ALA A 544 -25.38 29.63 -5.76
C ALA A 544 -25.98 29.28 -7.14
N GLY A 545 -27.02 28.44 -7.14
CA GLY A 545 -27.79 28.08 -8.33
C GLY A 545 -27.06 27.09 -9.25
N SER A 546 -27.01 27.35 -10.55
CA SER A 546 -26.36 26.43 -11.51
C SER A 546 -24.83 26.34 -11.35
N GLN A 547 -24.25 27.13 -10.46
CA GLN A 547 -22.83 27.07 -10.12
C GLN A 547 -22.51 26.03 -9.03
N LEU A 548 -23.53 25.44 -8.39
CA LEU A 548 -23.45 24.33 -7.43
C LEU A 548 -22.48 24.55 -6.25
N GLY A 549 -22.20 25.82 -5.91
CA GLY A 549 -21.19 26.16 -4.90
C GLY A 549 -19.76 25.79 -5.29
N TYR A 550 -19.51 25.38 -6.54
CA TYR A 550 -18.22 24.95 -7.06
C TYR A 550 -17.55 26.03 -7.92
N SER A 551 -18.32 26.64 -8.82
CA SER A 551 -17.88 27.71 -9.71
C SER A 551 -18.29 29.09 -9.18
N GLY A 552 -17.66 30.13 -9.74
CA GLY A 552 -17.99 31.54 -9.55
C GLY A 552 -17.79 32.11 -8.15
N ASN A 553 -18.29 33.32 -7.95
CA ASN A 553 -18.09 34.11 -6.74
C ASN A 553 -19.43 34.51 -6.09
N ASN A 554 -19.66 34.07 -4.86
CA ASN A 554 -20.86 34.45 -4.09
C ASN A 554 -20.77 35.84 -3.43
N GLY A 555 -19.60 36.48 -3.46
CA GLY A 555 -19.36 37.82 -2.91
C GLY A 555 -19.29 37.91 -1.39
N VAL A 556 -19.41 36.80 -0.65
CA VAL A 556 -19.48 36.79 0.82
C VAL A 556 -18.48 35.82 1.49
N THR A 557 -18.12 34.71 0.84
CA THR A 557 -17.02 33.83 1.25
C THR A 557 -15.92 33.86 0.19
N PRO A 558 -14.69 33.43 0.49
CA PRO A 558 -13.69 33.21 -0.55
C PRO A 558 -14.23 32.29 -1.66
N SER A 559 -13.96 32.63 -2.92
CA SER A 559 -14.29 31.76 -4.05
C SER A 559 -13.28 30.63 -4.20
N LEU A 560 -13.68 29.55 -4.87
CA LEU A 560 -12.79 28.42 -5.15
C LEU A 560 -11.91 28.71 -6.36
N THR A 561 -10.61 28.80 -6.13
CA THR A 561 -9.62 29.15 -7.15
C THR A 561 -8.99 27.90 -7.76
N LEU A 562 -8.55 28.04 -9.02
CA LEU A 562 -7.80 27.02 -9.75
C LEU A 562 -6.40 26.81 -9.14
N PRO A 563 -5.80 25.62 -9.29
CA PRO A 563 -6.35 24.42 -9.94
C PRO A 563 -7.29 23.61 -9.03
N LYS A 564 -8.33 23.02 -9.62
CA LYS A 564 -9.34 22.20 -8.95
C LYS A 564 -9.94 21.14 -9.87
N ILE A 565 -10.43 20.05 -9.28
CA ILE A 565 -11.13 18.96 -9.98
C ILE A 565 -12.45 18.74 -9.24
N GLY A 566 -13.55 18.68 -9.97
CA GLY A 566 -14.89 18.43 -9.45
C GLY A 566 -15.51 17.20 -10.10
N ILE A 567 -16.32 16.46 -9.34
CA ILE A 567 -17.28 15.48 -9.85
C ILE A 567 -18.66 15.98 -9.49
N GLU A 568 -19.39 16.47 -10.47
CA GLU A 568 -20.75 16.97 -10.27
C GLU A 568 -21.79 15.88 -10.41
N PHE A 569 -22.87 16.03 -9.64
CA PHE A 569 -24.10 15.24 -9.71
C PHE A 569 -25.25 16.24 -9.87
N ASP A 570 -25.51 16.61 -11.11
CA ASP A 570 -26.46 17.66 -11.48
C ASP A 570 -27.85 17.07 -11.74
N GLN A 571 -28.87 17.65 -11.09
CA GLN A 571 -30.26 17.24 -11.23
C GLN A 571 -31.03 18.01 -12.31
N GLY A 572 -30.45 19.10 -12.81
CA GLY A 572 -31.04 20.04 -13.73
C GLY A 572 -30.26 20.14 -15.03
N ARG A 573 -30.86 20.86 -15.99
CA ARG A 573 -30.23 21.16 -17.27
C ARG A 573 -30.34 22.65 -17.59
N GLN A 574 -29.20 23.30 -17.74
CA GLN A 574 -29.04 24.68 -18.21
C GLN A 574 -28.33 24.68 -19.57
N ALA A 575 -29.15 24.73 -20.63
CA ALA A 575 -28.68 24.70 -22.01
C ALA A 575 -27.89 25.95 -22.39
N GLY A 576 -26.87 25.78 -23.24
CA GLY A 576 -26.01 26.86 -23.70
C GLY A 576 -25.13 27.44 -22.59
N PHE A 577 -24.27 28.39 -22.95
CA PHE A 577 -23.39 29.08 -22.01
C PHE A 577 -23.86 30.51 -21.75
N SER A 578 -23.84 30.93 -20.48
CA SER A 578 -24.04 32.31 -20.05
C SER A 578 -23.44 32.47 -18.66
N GLU A 579 -22.80 33.61 -18.39
CA GLU A 579 -22.23 33.98 -17.08
C GLU A 579 -23.19 34.83 -16.24
N THR A 580 -24.39 35.12 -16.75
CA THR A 580 -25.32 36.04 -16.09
C THR A 580 -26.32 35.34 -15.16
N GLY A 581 -26.35 35.79 -13.90
CA GLY A 581 -27.31 35.40 -12.88
C GLY A 581 -27.07 34.02 -12.25
N VAL A 582 -27.96 33.62 -11.34
CA VAL A 582 -27.89 32.32 -10.62
C VAL A 582 -28.35 31.12 -11.46
N THR A 583 -28.83 31.36 -12.67
CA THR A 583 -29.12 30.33 -13.70
C THR A 583 -28.26 30.55 -14.92
N ALA A 584 -26.99 30.78 -14.66
CA ALA A 584 -25.95 30.82 -15.66
C ALA A 584 -26.06 29.57 -16.55
N GLY A 585 -25.92 29.75 -17.87
CA GLY A 585 -25.91 28.63 -18.81
C GLY A 585 -24.65 27.82 -18.62
N ARG A 586 -24.77 26.51 -18.39
CA ARG A 586 -23.66 25.58 -18.09
C ARG A 586 -23.33 24.63 -19.23
N ASN A 587 -24.08 24.74 -20.33
CA ASN A 587 -23.99 23.87 -21.48
C ASN A 587 -24.26 22.39 -21.15
N ASP A 588 -25.21 22.15 -20.25
CA ASP A 588 -25.53 20.81 -19.77
C ASP A 588 -26.09 19.92 -20.90
N PRO A 589 -25.58 18.67 -21.02
CA PRO A 589 -26.03 17.76 -22.04
C PRO A 589 -27.48 17.32 -21.79
N CYS A 590 -28.09 16.75 -22.82
CA CYS A 590 -29.35 16.03 -22.64
C CYS A 590 -29.05 14.62 -22.11
N GLY A 591 -29.73 14.21 -21.04
CA GLY A 591 -29.55 12.88 -20.44
C GLY A 591 -29.97 11.71 -21.34
N THR A 592 -30.81 11.95 -22.35
CA THR A 592 -31.23 10.96 -23.36
C THR A 592 -31.39 11.61 -24.75
N SER A 593 -31.49 10.79 -25.80
CA SER A 593 -31.77 11.27 -27.16
C SER A 593 -33.15 11.92 -27.23
N GLY A 594 -33.20 13.24 -27.40
CA GLY A 594 -34.42 13.96 -27.74
C GLY A 594 -34.75 15.17 -26.88
N CYS A 595 -34.03 15.44 -25.78
CA CYS A 595 -34.18 16.63 -24.91
C CYS A 595 -35.63 17.00 -24.49
N GLY A 596 -36.61 16.13 -24.74
CA GLY A 596 -38.04 16.43 -24.76
C GLY A 596 -38.86 15.55 -23.80
N GLY A 597 -38.20 14.93 -22.82
CA GLY A 597 -38.88 14.19 -21.77
C GLY A 597 -39.27 15.07 -20.58
N SER A 598 -40.24 14.60 -19.77
CA SER A 598 -40.59 15.18 -18.47
C SER A 598 -39.35 15.43 -17.58
N VAL A 599 -39.48 16.26 -16.54
CA VAL A 599 -38.41 16.73 -15.62
C VAL A 599 -37.36 15.67 -15.17
N GLY A 600 -37.67 14.37 -15.21
CA GLY A 600 -36.74 13.30 -14.83
C GLY A 600 -35.59 12.96 -15.79
N TYR A 601 -35.52 13.53 -17.00
CA TYR A 601 -34.54 13.14 -18.04
C TYR A 601 -33.32 14.08 -18.16
N ASN A 602 -33.18 15.05 -17.26
CA ASN A 602 -32.19 16.13 -17.33
C ASN A 602 -31.16 16.06 -16.19
N SER A 603 -30.80 14.86 -15.72
CA SER A 603 -29.76 14.70 -14.69
C SER A 603 -28.54 13.96 -15.23
N HIS A 604 -27.36 14.33 -14.77
CA HIS A 604 -26.10 13.74 -15.20
C HIS A 604 -25.06 13.75 -14.07
N ALA A 605 -23.99 13.01 -14.28
CA ALA A 605 -22.77 13.17 -13.53
C ALA A 605 -21.63 13.47 -14.50
N ALA A 606 -20.71 14.33 -14.10
CA ALA A 606 -19.59 14.75 -14.95
C ALA A 606 -18.33 15.04 -14.14
N ILE A 607 -17.19 14.86 -14.79
CA ILE A 607 -15.94 15.48 -14.35
C ILE A 607 -15.99 16.94 -14.78
N VAL A 608 -15.60 17.86 -13.91
CA VAL A 608 -15.46 19.30 -14.17
C VAL A 608 -14.15 19.82 -13.59
N TYR A 609 -13.64 20.92 -14.13
CA TYR A 609 -12.35 21.53 -13.81
C TYR A 609 -12.56 23.01 -13.48
N TRP A 610 -11.75 23.92 -14.02
CA TRP A 610 -11.89 25.36 -13.82
C TRP A 610 -12.04 26.13 -15.13
N GLY A 611 -12.43 25.44 -16.21
CA GLY A 611 -12.66 26.09 -17.51
C GLY A 611 -11.49 26.99 -17.93
N HIS A 612 -11.77 28.26 -18.18
CA HIS A 612 -10.75 29.25 -18.53
C HIS A 612 -10.06 29.85 -17.30
N ALA A 613 -8.72 30.00 -17.37
CA ALA A 613 -7.98 30.74 -16.34
C ALA A 613 -8.05 32.27 -16.49
N ALA A 614 -8.52 32.78 -17.63
CA ALA A 614 -8.58 34.21 -17.98
C ALA A 614 -9.70 34.48 -19.00
N ALA A 615 -10.15 35.73 -19.12
CA ALA A 615 -11.21 36.10 -20.04
C ALA A 615 -10.84 35.71 -21.48
N ASN A 616 -11.81 35.19 -22.23
CA ASN A 616 -11.61 34.64 -23.56
C ASN A 616 -12.75 35.03 -24.51
N ALA A 617 -12.43 35.88 -25.48
CA ALA A 617 -13.41 36.38 -26.43
C ALA A 617 -13.93 35.31 -27.41
N ALA A 618 -13.15 34.26 -27.71
CA ALA A 618 -13.54 33.23 -28.66
C ALA A 618 -14.68 32.34 -28.13
N ASP A 619 -14.66 32.08 -26.82
CA ASP A 619 -15.71 31.32 -26.13
C ASP A 619 -16.75 32.23 -25.44
N GLY A 620 -16.61 33.56 -25.58
CA GLY A 620 -17.52 34.53 -24.93
C GLY A 620 -17.41 34.59 -23.41
N VAL A 621 -16.27 34.18 -22.86
CA VAL A 621 -15.99 34.17 -21.41
C VAL A 621 -15.46 35.54 -20.98
N THR A 622 -16.19 36.20 -20.09
CA THR A 622 -15.80 37.50 -19.51
C THR A 622 -15.49 37.39 -18.01
N LEU A 623 -16.03 36.37 -17.35
CA LEU A 623 -15.88 36.08 -15.93
C LEU A 623 -15.39 34.63 -15.78
N PRO A 624 -14.08 34.36 -15.87
CA PRO A 624 -13.55 33.00 -15.95
C PRO A 624 -13.90 32.13 -14.73
N ALA A 625 -14.00 32.73 -13.53
CA ALA A 625 -14.47 31.97 -12.37
C ALA A 625 -15.89 31.38 -12.58
N ASP A 626 -16.73 32.02 -13.40
CA ASP A 626 -18.09 31.58 -13.67
C ASP A 626 -18.17 30.53 -14.79
N ASP A 627 -17.06 29.97 -15.30
CA ASP A 627 -17.11 28.88 -16.31
C ASP A 627 -16.53 27.53 -15.81
N ASP A 628 -16.12 27.46 -14.54
CA ASP A 628 -15.45 26.27 -13.98
C ASP A 628 -16.27 24.97 -14.12
N ASN A 629 -17.60 25.05 -14.13
CA ASN A 629 -18.51 23.92 -14.36
C ASN A 629 -19.31 24.01 -15.68
N ALA A 630 -18.87 24.83 -16.64
CA ALA A 630 -19.51 24.90 -17.95
C ALA A 630 -18.91 23.84 -18.89
N HIS A 631 -19.72 22.91 -19.38
CA HIS A 631 -19.26 21.83 -20.26
C HIS A 631 -18.77 22.33 -21.61
N GLY A 632 -17.69 21.71 -22.08
CA GLY A 632 -17.12 21.96 -23.39
C GLY A 632 -16.22 23.20 -23.45
N LEU A 633 -16.05 23.90 -22.33
CA LEU A 633 -15.14 25.03 -22.17
C LEU A 633 -13.85 24.62 -21.43
N PRO A 634 -12.68 25.15 -21.84
CA PRO A 634 -12.48 25.94 -23.04
C PRO A 634 -12.71 25.15 -24.34
N GLY A 635 -13.23 25.81 -25.37
CA GLY A 635 -13.38 25.24 -26.71
C GLY A 635 -12.02 24.90 -27.35
N PRO A 636 -11.96 23.94 -28.29
CA PRO A 636 -10.69 23.51 -28.91
C PRO A 636 -9.89 24.64 -29.55
N ASN A 637 -10.57 25.65 -30.12
CA ASN A 637 -9.92 26.75 -30.84
C ASN A 637 -9.50 27.90 -29.92
N SER A 638 -10.11 28.04 -28.74
CA SER A 638 -9.92 29.20 -27.86
C SER A 638 -8.60 29.18 -27.09
N GLN A 639 -7.93 28.02 -27.10
CA GLN A 639 -6.65 27.80 -26.41
C GLN A 639 -5.45 27.70 -27.38
N THR A 640 -5.67 27.92 -28.67
CA THR A 640 -4.61 27.82 -29.69
C THR A 640 -3.49 28.83 -29.40
N GLY A 641 -2.26 28.33 -29.26
CA GLY A 641 -1.09 29.18 -28.99
C GLY A 641 -0.90 29.58 -27.52
N ASN A 642 -1.80 29.20 -26.60
CA ASN A 642 -1.56 29.34 -25.17
C ASN A 642 -0.49 28.30 -24.75
N PRO A 643 0.67 28.70 -24.20
CA PRO A 643 1.69 27.74 -23.74
C PRO A 643 1.25 26.91 -22.53
N ARG A 644 0.23 27.37 -21.80
CA ARG A 644 -0.34 26.74 -20.61
C ARG A 644 -1.87 26.65 -20.71
N PRO A 645 -2.41 25.84 -21.63
CA PRO A 645 -3.85 25.67 -21.77
C PRO A 645 -4.47 25.15 -20.47
N SER A 646 -5.65 25.66 -20.14
CA SER A 646 -6.47 25.17 -19.04
C SER A 646 -7.19 23.87 -19.44
N PRO A 647 -7.49 22.98 -18.49
CA PRO A 647 -8.27 21.78 -18.76
C PRO A 647 -9.65 22.13 -19.31
N ARG A 648 -10.09 21.36 -20.30
CA ARG A 648 -11.43 21.45 -20.84
C ARG A 648 -12.39 20.61 -20.01
N ASN A 649 -13.51 21.20 -19.59
CA ASN A 649 -14.63 20.48 -19.02
C ASN A 649 -15.22 19.52 -20.06
N PRO A 650 -15.26 18.21 -19.82
CA PRO A 650 -15.86 17.26 -20.74
C PRO A 650 -17.33 17.59 -21.07
N ASP A 651 -17.69 17.44 -22.34
CA ASP A 651 -19.06 17.57 -22.88
C ASP A 651 -19.52 16.30 -23.61
N ALA A 652 -18.70 15.25 -23.58
CA ALA A 652 -18.98 13.95 -24.17
C ALA A 652 -18.48 12.81 -23.29
N ALA A 653 -19.05 11.62 -23.50
CA ALA A 653 -18.60 10.41 -22.82
C ALA A 653 -17.12 10.10 -23.15
N PRO A 654 -16.36 9.51 -22.21
CA PRO A 654 -16.78 9.10 -20.87
C PRO A 654 -16.63 10.21 -19.81
N GLY A 655 -16.32 11.47 -20.13
CA GLY A 655 -16.17 12.51 -19.11
C GLY A 655 -17.49 13.02 -18.51
N ILE A 656 -18.61 12.73 -19.17
CA ILE A 656 -19.98 13.02 -18.73
C ILE A 656 -20.90 11.85 -19.07
N ALA A 657 -21.84 11.53 -18.19
CA ALA A 657 -22.80 10.45 -18.40
C ALA A 657 -24.15 10.72 -17.72
N PHE A 658 -25.22 10.20 -18.33
CA PHE A 658 -26.52 10.16 -17.68
C PHE A 658 -26.49 9.29 -16.42
N VAL A 659 -26.99 9.86 -15.33
CA VAL A 659 -27.25 9.19 -14.05
C VAL A 659 -28.61 9.69 -13.59
N ASN A 660 -29.57 8.78 -13.37
CA ASN A 660 -30.92 9.17 -12.93
C ASN A 660 -30.92 9.55 -11.45
N LEU A 661 -30.64 10.80 -11.12
CA LEU A 661 -30.55 11.29 -9.74
C LEU A 661 -31.90 11.62 -9.09
N ARG A 662 -33.01 11.34 -9.79
CA ARG A 662 -34.36 11.76 -9.40
C ARG A 662 -35.00 10.81 -8.39
N GLY A 663 -36.09 11.28 -7.78
CA GLY A 663 -36.90 10.49 -6.86
C GLY A 663 -37.46 9.23 -7.49
N GLN A 664 -37.43 8.13 -6.74
CA GLN A 664 -37.86 6.81 -7.17
C GLN A 664 -38.99 6.32 -6.26
N ALA A 665 -40.09 5.85 -6.86
CA ALA A 665 -41.22 5.33 -6.10
C ALA A 665 -40.83 4.14 -5.20
N GLY A 666 -39.92 3.28 -5.67
CA GLY A 666 -39.39 2.13 -4.90
C GLY A 666 -38.51 2.53 -3.71
N GLU A 667 -38.06 3.78 -3.65
CA GLU A 667 -37.20 4.34 -2.61
C GLU A 667 -37.97 5.25 -1.65
N GLY A 668 -39.31 5.16 -1.64
CA GLY A 668 -40.16 6.06 -0.86
C GLY A 668 -40.15 7.51 -1.37
N GLY A 669 -39.75 7.70 -2.64
CA GLY A 669 -39.65 8.99 -3.31
C GLY A 669 -38.28 9.66 -3.23
N ASP A 670 -37.36 9.16 -2.40
CA ASP A 670 -35.93 9.53 -2.43
C ASP A 670 -35.28 9.10 -3.76
N SER A 671 -34.08 9.60 -4.05
CA SER A 671 -33.24 8.96 -5.07
C SER A 671 -32.80 7.56 -4.60
N TYR A 672 -32.21 6.78 -5.50
CA TYR A 672 -31.40 5.64 -5.09
C TYR A 672 -30.30 6.11 -4.11
N LEU A 673 -29.89 5.22 -3.21
CA LEU A 673 -28.60 5.38 -2.53
C LEU A 673 -27.50 5.08 -3.56
N TYR A 674 -26.51 5.97 -3.67
CA TYR A 674 -25.38 5.78 -4.57
C TYR A 674 -24.10 5.50 -3.79
N HIS A 675 -23.29 4.59 -4.31
CA HIS A 675 -21.91 4.33 -3.93
C HIS A 675 -21.02 4.98 -4.97
N ILE A 676 -20.10 5.83 -4.52
CA ILE A 676 -19.18 6.57 -5.38
C ILE A 676 -17.75 6.17 -5.05
N ARG A 677 -16.99 5.84 -6.09
CA ARG A 677 -15.54 5.64 -5.99
C ARG A 677 -14.85 6.58 -6.98
N ILE A 678 -13.88 7.34 -6.50
CA ILE A 678 -13.07 8.26 -7.29
C ILE A 678 -11.60 7.88 -7.13
N ASP A 679 -10.91 7.63 -8.24
CA ASP A 679 -9.46 7.49 -8.30
C ASP A 679 -8.88 8.67 -9.08
N VAL A 680 -7.96 9.41 -8.45
CA VAL A 680 -7.17 10.46 -9.12
C VAL A 680 -5.70 10.05 -9.12
N THR A 681 -5.15 9.81 -10.31
CA THR A 681 -3.77 9.36 -10.50
C THR A 681 -2.96 10.41 -11.27
N PRO A 682 -2.05 11.15 -10.60
CA PRO A 682 -1.12 12.06 -11.25
C PRO A 682 0.00 11.29 -11.97
N SER A 683 0.40 11.78 -13.13
CA SER A 683 1.60 11.36 -13.86
C SER A 683 2.41 12.59 -14.25
N ARG A 684 3.68 12.62 -13.84
CA ARG A 684 4.56 13.78 -13.95
C ARG A 684 5.98 13.32 -14.30
N ASP A 685 6.50 13.81 -15.41
CA ASP A 685 7.92 13.79 -15.76
C ASP A 685 8.33 15.21 -16.13
N VAL A 686 9.29 15.75 -15.39
CA VAL A 686 9.78 17.13 -15.53
C VAL A 686 11.27 17.17 -15.85
N THR A 687 11.86 16.03 -16.17
CA THR A 687 13.29 15.92 -16.47
C THR A 687 13.63 16.76 -17.70
N GLY A 688 14.47 17.78 -17.52
CA GLY A 688 14.86 18.70 -18.60
C GLY A 688 13.76 19.68 -19.04
N VAL A 689 12.66 19.79 -18.28
CA VAL A 689 11.55 20.71 -18.57
C VAL A 689 11.70 22.00 -17.76
N ALA A 690 11.66 23.15 -18.44
CA ALA A 690 11.70 24.48 -17.82
C ALA A 690 10.51 24.66 -16.85
N PRO A 691 10.69 25.28 -15.66
CA PRO A 691 9.65 25.38 -14.63
C PRO A 691 8.29 25.90 -15.14
N GLU A 692 8.30 26.91 -16.00
CA GLU A 692 7.10 27.53 -16.58
C GLU A 692 6.29 26.61 -17.51
N LEU A 693 6.86 25.50 -17.97
CA LEU A 693 6.21 24.51 -18.84
C LEU A 693 5.96 23.17 -18.14
N ARG A 694 6.33 23.04 -16.86
CA ARG A 694 6.11 21.82 -16.10
C ARG A 694 4.61 21.60 -15.89
N LYS A 695 4.22 20.33 -15.99
CA LYS A 695 2.84 19.91 -15.94
C LYS A 695 2.69 18.51 -15.38
N THR A 696 1.50 18.23 -14.89
CA THR A 696 1.08 16.94 -14.35
C THR A 696 -0.18 16.51 -15.10
N THR A 697 -0.18 15.30 -15.66
CA THR A 697 -1.41 14.71 -16.20
C THR A 697 -2.19 14.10 -15.03
N MET A 698 -3.41 14.57 -14.81
CA MET A 698 -4.33 14.07 -13.79
C MET A 698 -5.33 13.13 -14.46
N ARG A 699 -5.18 11.83 -14.27
CA ARG A 699 -6.19 10.85 -14.69
C ARG A 699 -7.23 10.71 -13.60
N THR A 700 -8.48 11.02 -13.92
CA THR A 700 -9.62 10.89 -13.00
C THR A 700 -10.54 9.79 -13.51
N GLU A 701 -10.87 8.83 -12.64
CA GLU A 701 -11.80 7.74 -12.92
C GLU A 701 -12.85 7.67 -11.81
N VAL A 702 -14.13 7.59 -12.19
CA VAL A 702 -15.26 7.57 -11.26
C VAL A 702 -16.17 6.39 -11.56
N TRP A 703 -16.45 5.58 -10.54
CA TRP A 703 -17.46 4.54 -10.56
C TRP A 703 -18.67 4.99 -9.75
N ILE A 704 -19.86 4.85 -10.33
CA ILE A 704 -21.13 5.34 -9.80
C ILE A 704 -22.10 4.17 -9.82
N GLU A 705 -22.43 3.64 -8.65
CA GLU A 705 -23.29 2.48 -8.54
C GLU A 705 -24.45 2.70 -7.59
N ARG A 706 -25.61 2.16 -7.93
CA ARG A 706 -26.78 2.20 -7.05
C ARG A 706 -26.66 1.10 -6.02
N ASP A 707 -27.08 1.38 -4.79
CA ASP A 707 -27.24 0.32 -3.80
C ASP A 707 -28.31 -0.66 -4.30
N SER A 708 -27.89 -1.88 -4.54
CA SER A 708 -28.74 -2.97 -5.01
C SER A 708 -28.31 -4.23 -4.29
N GLY A 709 -29.26 -5.05 -3.84
CA GLY A 709 -28.97 -6.24 -3.04
C GLY A 709 -28.05 -7.27 -3.72
N THR A 710 -27.73 -7.13 -5.01
CA THR A 710 -27.11 -8.16 -5.85
C THR A 710 -25.60 -8.05 -6.07
N SER A 711 -24.91 -6.97 -5.65
CA SER A 711 -23.47 -6.78 -5.97
C SER A 711 -22.56 -6.49 -4.75
N ALA A 712 -22.71 -7.25 -3.66
CA ALA A 712 -21.89 -7.09 -2.45
C ALA A 712 -20.37 -7.08 -2.72
N GLN A 713 -19.88 -7.85 -3.70
CA GLN A 713 -18.48 -7.88 -4.10
C GLN A 713 -18.02 -6.57 -4.74
N LEU A 714 -18.84 -5.96 -5.60
CA LEU A 714 -18.53 -4.67 -6.23
C LEU A 714 -18.52 -3.55 -5.19
N ARG A 715 -19.49 -3.53 -4.27
CA ARG A 715 -19.49 -2.56 -3.16
C ARG A 715 -18.23 -2.68 -2.30
N ALA A 716 -17.83 -3.90 -1.95
CA ALA A 716 -16.60 -4.14 -1.21
C ALA A 716 -15.34 -3.67 -1.98
N ALA A 717 -15.31 -3.83 -3.30
CA ALA A 717 -14.24 -3.30 -4.15
C ALA A 717 -14.22 -1.77 -4.15
N MET A 718 -15.37 -1.12 -4.33
CA MET A 718 -15.47 0.35 -4.33
C MET A 718 -15.05 0.97 -2.99
N GLN A 719 -15.49 0.37 -1.88
CA GLN A 719 -15.14 0.78 -0.50
C GLN A 719 -13.64 0.63 -0.20
N ASN A 720 -12.94 -0.27 -0.88
CA ASN A 720 -11.52 -0.50 -0.65
C ASN A 720 -10.66 0.54 -1.39
N THR A 721 -10.39 1.66 -0.73
CA THR A 721 -9.55 2.75 -1.24
C THR A 721 -8.04 2.46 -1.23
N THR A 722 -7.61 1.29 -0.76
CA THR A 722 -6.18 0.95 -0.70
C THR A 722 -5.62 0.44 -2.02
N ARG A 723 -6.47 -0.02 -2.95
CA ARG A 723 -6.07 -0.55 -4.27
C ARG A 723 -6.91 0.06 -5.40
N PRO A 724 -6.41 0.06 -6.64
CA PRO A 724 -7.17 0.55 -7.79
C PRO A 724 -8.30 -0.41 -8.16
N MET A 725 -9.40 0.12 -8.70
CA MET A 725 -10.53 -0.70 -9.14
C MET A 725 -10.15 -1.73 -10.21
N ALA A 726 -9.19 -1.41 -11.08
CA ALA A 726 -8.68 -2.35 -12.09
C ALA A 726 -8.07 -3.63 -11.48
N GLN A 727 -7.58 -3.58 -10.24
CA GLN A 727 -7.11 -4.74 -9.50
C GLN A 727 -8.25 -5.42 -8.72
N LEU A 728 -9.11 -4.63 -8.09
CA LEU A 728 -10.13 -5.14 -7.17
C LEU A 728 -11.33 -5.77 -7.88
N TYR A 729 -11.68 -5.26 -9.05
CA TYR A 729 -12.78 -5.76 -9.87
C TYR A 729 -12.42 -5.60 -11.36
N PRO A 730 -11.53 -6.47 -11.88
CA PRO A 730 -11.05 -6.36 -13.24
C PRO A 730 -12.18 -6.38 -14.29
N GLY A 731 -12.06 -5.56 -15.33
CA GLY A 731 -13.03 -5.48 -16.43
C GLY A 731 -14.24 -4.58 -16.16
N TYR A 732 -14.42 -4.08 -14.94
CA TYR A 732 -15.47 -3.11 -14.63
C TYR A 732 -14.98 -1.67 -14.84
N ALA A 733 -15.32 -1.12 -15.99
CA ALA A 733 -14.88 0.20 -16.43
C ALA A 733 -15.49 1.33 -15.58
N ALA A 734 -14.75 2.41 -15.44
CA ALA A 734 -15.26 3.62 -14.80
C ALA A 734 -16.47 4.18 -15.58
N LYS A 735 -17.46 4.67 -14.83
CA LYS A 735 -18.63 5.35 -15.40
C LYS A 735 -18.24 6.70 -16.00
N LEU A 736 -17.35 7.41 -15.31
CA LEU A 736 -16.70 8.61 -15.81
C LEU A 736 -15.18 8.44 -15.88
N ALA A 737 -14.56 8.95 -16.94
CA ALA A 737 -13.11 8.99 -17.04
C ALA A 737 -12.65 10.20 -17.87
N ASP A 738 -11.59 10.87 -17.43
CA ASP A 738 -10.91 11.91 -18.19
C ASP A 738 -9.44 12.04 -17.78
N SER A 739 -8.62 12.68 -18.62
CA SER A 739 -7.23 13.00 -18.33
C SER A 739 -6.92 14.46 -18.64
N ALA A 740 -6.84 15.27 -17.59
CA ALA A 740 -6.51 16.68 -17.70
C ALA A 740 -5.01 16.96 -17.55
N VAL A 741 -4.51 17.92 -18.30
CA VAL A 741 -3.15 18.45 -18.11
C VAL A 741 -3.21 19.67 -17.20
N VAL A 742 -2.50 19.60 -16.07
CA VAL A 742 -2.44 20.66 -15.08
C VAL A 742 -1.02 21.20 -15.03
N TYR A 743 -0.83 22.44 -15.47
CA TYR A 743 0.46 23.13 -15.39
C TYR A 743 0.79 23.55 -13.95
N ASP A 744 2.07 23.68 -13.65
CA ASP A 744 2.55 24.19 -12.37
C ASP A 744 1.96 25.58 -12.09
N ALA A 745 1.58 25.80 -10.83
CA ALA A 745 0.94 27.03 -10.41
C ALA A 745 2.00 28.15 -10.30
N PRO A 746 1.77 29.31 -10.94
CA PRO A 746 2.65 30.45 -10.82
C PRO A 746 2.50 31.10 -9.44
N GLY A 747 3.62 31.58 -8.91
CA GLY A 747 3.74 32.28 -7.64
C GLY A 747 4.25 33.71 -7.81
N GLY A 748 5.07 34.16 -6.87
CA GLY A 748 5.70 35.48 -6.92
C GLY A 748 6.85 35.58 -7.93
N ALA A 749 7.42 36.78 -8.06
CA ALA A 749 8.62 36.99 -8.86
C ALA A 749 9.85 36.33 -8.21
N CYS A 750 10.84 35.93 -9.02
CA CYS A 750 12.06 35.29 -8.50
C CYS A 750 13.01 36.21 -7.72
N ALA A 751 12.68 37.50 -7.55
CA ALA A 751 13.58 38.49 -6.97
C ALA A 751 14.00 38.12 -5.54
N GLY A 752 15.23 37.60 -5.39
CA GLY A 752 15.78 37.13 -4.11
C GLY A 752 15.74 35.61 -3.90
N GLY A 753 15.24 34.85 -4.89
CA GLY A 753 15.05 33.40 -4.84
C GLY A 753 13.58 33.01 -4.69
N CYS A 754 13.27 31.76 -5.02
CA CYS A 754 11.92 31.23 -4.87
C CYS A 754 11.70 30.61 -3.49
N PRO A 755 10.46 30.64 -2.97
CA PRO A 755 10.11 29.92 -1.74
C PRO A 755 10.45 28.42 -1.82
N THR A 756 10.62 27.77 -0.68
CA THR A 756 10.88 26.32 -0.61
C THR A 756 9.83 25.53 -1.39
N GLY A 757 10.29 24.63 -2.26
CA GLY A 757 9.41 23.83 -3.13
C GLY A 757 8.88 24.58 -4.35
N GLN A 758 9.49 25.72 -4.70
CA GLN A 758 9.29 26.44 -5.95
C GLN A 758 10.60 26.60 -6.73
N GLU A 759 10.50 26.71 -8.05
CA GLU A 759 11.63 26.95 -8.94
C GLU A 759 11.38 28.16 -9.84
N CYS A 760 12.42 28.94 -10.11
CA CYS A 760 12.33 30.13 -10.95
C CYS A 760 12.29 29.74 -12.43
N GLY A 761 11.24 30.15 -13.14
CA GLY A 761 11.14 30.03 -14.58
C GLY A 761 11.97 31.07 -15.33
N GLY A 762 12.15 30.86 -16.64
CA GLY A 762 12.84 31.81 -17.52
C GLY A 762 12.11 33.16 -17.67
N ASP A 763 10.85 33.21 -17.28
CA ASP A 763 9.96 34.37 -17.25
C ASP A 763 10.02 35.18 -15.94
N ASN A 764 10.97 34.87 -15.04
CA ASN A 764 11.13 35.50 -13.73
C ASN A 764 9.93 35.28 -12.77
N VAL A 765 9.19 34.18 -12.92
CA VAL A 765 8.12 33.74 -12.02
C VAL A 765 8.52 32.46 -11.30
N CYS A 766 8.19 32.35 -10.01
CA CYS A 766 8.38 31.12 -9.25
C CYS A 766 7.22 30.15 -9.51
N TYR A 767 7.52 28.89 -9.76
CA TYR A 767 6.54 27.84 -10.06
C TYR A 767 6.55 26.76 -8.99
N ARG A 768 5.36 26.33 -8.55
CA ARG A 768 5.19 25.13 -7.73
C ARG A 768 4.38 24.08 -8.47
N PRO A 769 4.62 22.79 -8.16
CA PRO A 769 3.68 21.73 -8.51
C PRO A 769 2.25 22.10 -8.08
N ALA A 770 1.36 22.16 -9.06
CA ALA A 770 -0.08 22.36 -8.86
C ALA A 770 -0.71 21.11 -8.23
N LEU A 771 -1.71 21.30 -7.37
CA LEU A 771 -2.38 20.22 -6.63
C LEU A 771 -1.41 19.35 -5.82
N LYS A 772 -0.24 19.86 -5.42
CA LYS A 772 0.70 19.11 -4.57
C LYS A 772 0.18 18.93 -3.14
N SER A 773 -0.65 19.86 -2.69
CA SER A 773 -1.41 19.80 -1.46
C SER A 773 -2.89 19.95 -1.81
N VAL A 774 -3.70 18.96 -1.45
CA VAL A 774 -5.09 18.85 -1.87
C VAL A 774 -6.00 18.83 -0.66
N ARG A 775 -7.09 19.59 -0.74
CA ARG A 775 -8.21 19.50 0.19
C ARG A 775 -9.42 18.92 -0.53
N LEU A 776 -10.08 17.97 0.12
CA LEU A 776 -11.29 17.34 -0.41
C LEU A 776 -12.52 17.97 0.24
N GLY A 777 -13.62 18.05 -0.49
CA GLY A 777 -14.85 18.62 0.03
C GLY A 777 -16.05 18.37 -0.86
N PHE A 778 -17.16 18.92 -0.43
CA PHE A 778 -18.43 18.85 -1.13
C PHE A 778 -19.04 20.24 -1.17
N THR A 779 -19.54 20.64 -2.33
CA THR A 779 -20.20 21.92 -2.54
C THR A 779 -21.61 21.68 -3.04
N GLY A 780 -22.55 22.52 -2.63
CA GLY A 780 -23.92 22.46 -3.08
C GLY A 780 -24.56 23.82 -3.12
N SER A 781 -25.71 23.87 -3.77
CA SER A 781 -26.56 25.05 -3.77
C SER A 781 -28.02 24.64 -3.82
N GLN A 782 -28.88 25.61 -3.52
CA GLN A 782 -30.33 25.47 -3.64
C GLN A 782 -30.88 26.68 -4.38
N ARG A 783 -32.10 26.57 -4.93
CA ARG A 783 -32.73 27.73 -5.58
C ARG A 783 -34.22 27.83 -5.29
N THR A 784 -35.08 27.42 -6.23
CA THR A 784 -36.55 27.56 -6.18
C THR A 784 -37.23 26.34 -5.58
N GLN A 785 -36.55 25.20 -5.55
CA GLN A 785 -37.04 23.97 -4.93
C GLN A 785 -36.18 23.62 -3.74
N ASP A 786 -36.82 23.03 -2.75
CA ASP A 786 -36.14 22.41 -1.63
C ASP A 786 -35.28 21.24 -2.12
N GLN A 787 -34.04 21.16 -1.63
CA GLN A 787 -33.15 20.03 -1.85
C GLN A 787 -32.57 19.58 -0.52
N ARG A 788 -32.35 18.27 -0.37
CA ARG A 788 -31.52 17.72 0.68
C ARG A 788 -30.72 16.54 0.15
N VAL A 789 -29.40 16.58 0.32
CA VAL A 789 -28.48 15.50 -0.02
C VAL A 789 -27.84 15.04 1.27
N ASP A 790 -28.00 13.77 1.62
CA ASP A 790 -27.28 13.15 2.72
C ASP A 790 -26.07 12.40 2.14
N ILE A 791 -24.86 12.73 2.61
CA ILE A 791 -23.59 12.16 2.18
C ILE A 791 -22.96 11.44 3.38
N GLY A 792 -22.67 10.16 3.22
CA GLY A 792 -22.15 9.28 4.28
C GLY A 792 -20.93 8.48 3.84
N ASP A 793 -20.36 7.72 4.77
CA ASP A 793 -19.21 6.82 4.55
C ASP A 793 -18.01 7.43 3.82
N PHE A 794 -17.81 8.75 3.93
CA PHE A 794 -16.70 9.40 3.26
C PHE A 794 -15.36 8.96 3.83
N PHE A 795 -14.49 8.45 2.96
CA PHE A 795 -13.11 8.13 3.30
C PHE A 795 -12.19 8.23 2.09
N ALA A 796 -10.96 8.71 2.30
CA ALA A 796 -9.95 8.79 1.27
C ALA A 796 -8.62 8.16 1.75
N SER A 797 -7.99 7.37 0.87
CA SER A 797 -6.60 6.92 1.06
C SER A 797 -5.66 7.73 0.16
N TRP A 798 -4.55 8.19 0.72
CA TRP A 798 -3.51 8.96 0.03
C TRP A 798 -2.34 8.05 -0.37
N LEU A 799 -1.93 8.11 -1.63
CA LEU A 799 -0.96 7.18 -2.21
C LEU A 799 0.46 7.74 -2.08
N GLN A 800 1.38 6.91 -1.56
CA GLN A 800 2.79 7.27 -1.31
C GLN A 800 3.77 6.74 -2.36
#